data_AF-A0A401H188-F1
#
_entry.id   AF-A0A401H188-F1
#
_cell.length_a   1.000
_cell.length_b   1.000
_cell.length_c   1.000
_cell.angle_alpha   90.00
_cell.angle_beta   90.00
_cell.angle_gamma   90.00
#
_symmetry.space_group_name_H-M   'P 1'
#
loop_
_entity.id
_entity.type
_entity.pdbx_description
1 polymer ?
#
loop_
_entity_poly.entity_id
_entity_poly.type
_entity_poly.pdbx_seq_one_letter_code
_entity_poly.pdbx_strand_id
1 'polypeptide(L)'
;MRHLDENWQPLLPKLVDAYLSWRYGPDRPADEPTEATASADDGIDYNFEIPVLDIYSTVNSASICRPAHIESVAEALVLNGYLGSTPLNPGLAISLKTLELLHCIRLYKPSFSVEAFAKLLCHFYMIPFRRRYCAALGDAFDIYLTILHMVRKKVLSALGRDMPNCLPRTDLFSVQLKDEPSLEFSCMYCMDGNSSLKRLAPVGGRRAGDLRTLANSDYYLPEDFIEKYADEVQSRCTLNKVDIPLHRDTNEDAESDRGEDQTPDGGDPTDDNMEPVSGCTENWKAAAAEEKKKMWGVFKETGIFASACRHGLILWLIDMVRSGELAKHPLAIVAKAMEVFGPHTLAGYDIGCSFEQTVRHSSLGPMFTHLHSRCCVNAFHGYLHSYPCQTQYHPNIIKGMGLEDLETLERIFSASNLLASVTRYASAFRHQVFILLFFEQWDNEKYSNLSTMLYNNYKQVLDIIQTQSVALADAMASLGVCDEDLKLFELEEQQYFATLGQEPEWDVYAMAYVEALQELHAITTQVDEASSRFLNATPTDYQFLPPTNGPTRYEMEMSTTRKLETWRRYLREHLNILMQEVIAMEVKMGITNRWQPSDAPYVETVKYIATHKYQLALGKLQRLVIQRLFELHKLNLAQTEPPDTLQGNPKCRHLIQCRSVALNPPRPTLDWDKVSHYSFLEEFNLLHDTRHDIREKQWTQPAMRETMHLHRRIQRAHEEIQKCNVEVRRIHTHIRDEDMLFSTVLDDLCHRQDPLHGAVLEYCSCRRVVNTHILAFLQRIYALQGFTGNPFPGECLGVPHSLPVAHSDVEDLLSAEMHELNEEERAGLELDDDDEAEGDISGLVDYVSNLVV
;
A
#
# COMPACT_ATOMS: atom_id res chain seq x y z
N MET A 1 -38.27 9.05 -4.91
CA MET A 1 -37.10 8.17 -5.00
C MET A 1 -37.01 7.15 -3.86
N ARG A 2 -37.28 7.48 -2.57
CA ARG A 2 -37.57 6.43 -1.55
C ARG A 2 -38.67 5.46 -2.02
N HIS A 3 -39.78 6.02 -2.51
CA HIS A 3 -40.85 5.25 -3.14
C HIS A 3 -40.47 4.51 -4.44
N LEU A 4 -39.34 4.82 -5.10
CA LEU A 4 -39.00 4.13 -6.36
C LEU A 4 -38.34 2.78 -6.06
N ASP A 5 -37.39 2.76 -5.12
CA ASP A 5 -36.72 1.55 -4.67
C ASP A 5 -37.68 0.65 -3.87
N GLU A 6 -38.48 1.22 -2.96
CA GLU A 6 -39.56 0.51 -2.24
C GLU A 6 -40.53 -0.24 -3.19
N ASN A 7 -40.74 0.28 -4.40
CA ASN A 7 -41.60 -0.35 -5.41
C ASN A 7 -40.86 -1.40 -6.27
N TRP A 8 -39.54 -1.29 -6.44
CA TRP A 8 -38.74 -2.28 -7.17
C TRP A 8 -38.41 -3.51 -6.31
N GLN A 9 -38.04 -3.31 -5.03
CA GLN A 9 -37.64 -4.38 -4.11
C GLN A 9 -38.57 -5.61 -4.11
N PRO A 10 -39.91 -5.49 -3.96
CA PRO A 10 -40.80 -6.65 -3.95
C PRO A 10 -40.93 -7.33 -5.34
N LEU A 11 -40.57 -6.65 -6.41
CA LEU A 11 -40.63 -7.17 -7.77
C LEU A 11 -39.33 -7.84 -8.22
N LEU A 12 -38.17 -7.43 -7.69
CA LEU A 12 -36.84 -7.89 -8.13
C LEU A 12 -36.72 -9.42 -8.24
N PRO A 13 -37.17 -10.25 -7.26
CA PRO A 13 -37.11 -11.71 -7.41
C PRO A 13 -37.89 -12.22 -8.62
N LYS A 14 -39.09 -11.68 -8.87
CA LYS A 14 -39.92 -12.04 -10.03
C LYS A 14 -39.28 -11.59 -11.34
N LEU A 15 -38.65 -10.41 -11.36
CA LEU A 15 -37.94 -9.91 -12.54
C LEU A 15 -36.72 -10.77 -12.89
N VAL A 16 -36.02 -11.32 -11.88
CA VAL A 16 -34.93 -12.27 -12.10
C VAL A 16 -35.45 -13.55 -12.74
N ASP A 17 -36.56 -14.10 -12.25
CA ASP A 17 -37.13 -15.33 -12.81
C ASP A 17 -37.70 -15.11 -14.22
N ALA A 18 -38.33 -13.95 -14.47
CA ALA A 18 -38.75 -13.51 -15.79
C ALA A 18 -37.56 -13.31 -16.74
N TYR A 19 -36.45 -12.74 -16.26
CA TYR A 19 -35.24 -12.54 -17.05
C TYR A 19 -34.60 -13.89 -17.44
N LEU A 20 -34.51 -14.83 -16.50
CA LEU A 20 -34.01 -16.19 -16.77
C LEU A 20 -34.88 -16.89 -17.82
N SER A 21 -36.20 -16.77 -17.69
CA SER A 21 -37.15 -17.33 -18.65
C SER A 21 -37.02 -16.70 -20.04
N TRP A 22 -36.86 -15.38 -20.12
CA TRP A 22 -36.66 -14.67 -21.38
C TRP A 22 -35.33 -15.03 -22.06
N ARG A 23 -34.23 -15.08 -21.29
CA ARG A 23 -32.88 -15.29 -21.82
C ARG A 23 -32.59 -16.76 -22.16
N TYR A 24 -33.07 -17.69 -21.32
CA TYR A 24 -32.70 -19.11 -21.36
C TYR A 24 -33.89 -20.06 -21.52
N GLY A 25 -35.11 -19.55 -21.64
CA GLY A 25 -36.30 -20.38 -21.80
C GLY A 25 -36.32 -21.16 -23.13
N PRO A 26 -37.10 -22.26 -23.21
CA PRO A 26 -37.20 -23.11 -24.39
C PRO A 26 -37.84 -22.38 -25.59
N ASP A 27 -38.72 -21.40 -25.33
CA ASP A 27 -39.38 -20.56 -26.33
C ASP A 27 -38.55 -19.31 -26.65
N ARG A 28 -37.23 -19.45 -26.84
CA ARG A 28 -36.39 -18.34 -27.30
C ARG A 28 -36.97 -17.82 -28.62
N PRO A 29 -37.36 -16.54 -28.74
CA PRO A 29 -37.71 -15.98 -30.03
C PRO A 29 -36.48 -16.10 -30.92
N ALA A 30 -36.57 -16.88 -31.99
CA ALA A 30 -35.59 -16.78 -33.07
C ALA A 30 -35.55 -15.32 -33.53
N ASP A 31 -34.39 -14.82 -33.96
CA ASP A 31 -34.17 -13.42 -34.37
C ASP A 31 -34.97 -12.98 -35.62
N GLU A 32 -36.02 -13.72 -36.00
CA GLU A 32 -37.00 -13.34 -37.02
C GLU A 32 -38.30 -12.83 -36.37
N PRO A 33 -38.91 -11.76 -36.91
CA PRO A 33 -40.21 -11.27 -36.47
C PRO A 33 -41.26 -12.34 -36.82
N THR A 34 -41.50 -13.26 -35.89
CA THR A 34 -42.52 -14.28 -36.09
C THR A 34 -43.85 -13.64 -35.75
N GLU A 35 -44.69 -13.42 -36.76
CA GLU A 35 -46.11 -13.11 -36.57
C GLU A 35 -46.73 -14.21 -35.72
N ALA A 36 -47.02 -13.92 -34.45
CA ALA A 36 -47.63 -14.86 -33.54
C ALA A 36 -49.05 -15.21 -34.04
N THR A 37 -49.22 -16.41 -34.58
CA THR A 37 -50.54 -17.00 -34.78
C THR A 37 -51.13 -17.33 -33.41
N ALA A 38 -52.14 -16.57 -33.01
CA ALA A 38 -52.90 -16.78 -31.78
C ALA A 38 -53.58 -18.16 -31.78
N SER A 39 -53.13 -19.06 -30.92
CA SER A 39 -53.95 -20.18 -30.46
C SER A 39 -54.82 -19.68 -29.30
N ALA A 40 -56.12 -19.60 -29.53
CA ALA A 40 -57.10 -19.35 -28.50
C ALA A 40 -57.27 -20.59 -27.63
N ASP A 41 -56.83 -20.55 -26.37
CA ASP A 41 -57.64 -21.06 -25.26
C ASP A 41 -57.16 -20.59 -23.87
N ASP A 42 -58.14 -20.24 -23.04
CA ASP A 42 -58.13 -20.08 -21.58
C ASP A 42 -57.27 -19.00 -20.88
N GLY A 43 -57.72 -17.75 -20.99
CA GLY A 43 -57.38 -16.65 -20.07
C GLY A 43 -57.55 -15.29 -20.74
N ILE A 44 -58.17 -14.30 -20.08
CA ILE A 44 -58.20 -12.93 -20.64
C ILE A 44 -56.77 -12.37 -20.55
N ASP A 45 -56.02 -12.46 -21.65
CA ASP A 45 -54.71 -11.84 -21.77
C ASP A 45 -54.84 -10.31 -21.85
N TYR A 46 -54.12 -9.60 -20.99
CA TYR A 46 -54.18 -8.14 -20.88
C TYR A 46 -53.06 -7.48 -21.67
N ASN A 47 -53.14 -7.54 -23.00
CA ASN A 47 -52.10 -6.99 -23.87
C ASN A 47 -52.14 -5.45 -23.89
N PHE A 48 -50.96 -4.81 -23.95
CA PHE A 48 -50.85 -3.36 -24.01
C PHE A 48 -49.71 -2.92 -24.94
N GLU A 49 -49.81 -1.72 -25.49
CA GLU A 49 -48.73 -1.10 -26.27
C GLU A 49 -47.95 -0.09 -25.42
N ILE A 50 -46.63 -0.05 -25.60
CA ILE A 50 -45.75 0.89 -24.90
C ILE A 50 -44.68 1.44 -25.86
N PRO A 51 -44.28 2.72 -25.74
CA PRO A 51 -43.11 3.23 -26.45
C PRO A 51 -41.83 2.51 -26.00
N VAL A 52 -40.94 2.19 -26.94
CA VAL A 52 -39.69 1.47 -26.64
C VAL A 52 -38.46 2.12 -27.27
N LEU A 53 -37.30 1.83 -26.66
CA LEU A 53 -35.98 2.04 -27.25
C LEU A 53 -35.28 0.69 -27.42
N ASP A 54 -34.97 0.35 -28.65
CA ASP A 54 -34.26 -0.85 -29.08
C ASP A 54 -33.29 -0.47 -30.22
N ILE A 55 -32.00 -0.52 -29.94
CA ILE A 55 -30.97 -0.13 -30.90
C ILE A 55 -30.91 -1.07 -32.12
N TYR A 56 -31.37 -2.32 -31.99
CA TYR A 56 -31.29 -3.31 -33.05
C TYR A 56 -32.44 -3.19 -34.05
N SER A 57 -33.67 -3.10 -33.54
CA SER A 57 -34.86 -3.03 -34.39
C SER A 57 -35.27 -1.59 -34.74
N THR A 58 -34.89 -0.62 -33.91
CA THR A 58 -35.29 0.80 -34.02
C THR A 58 -36.80 1.04 -34.02
N VAL A 59 -37.59 0.07 -33.55
CA VAL A 59 -39.05 0.22 -33.44
C VAL A 59 -39.41 1.24 -32.36
N ASN A 60 -40.47 2.01 -32.59
CA ASN A 60 -40.92 3.09 -31.69
C ASN A 60 -41.90 2.62 -30.60
N SER A 61 -42.51 1.45 -30.78
CA SER A 61 -43.48 0.86 -29.86
C SER A 61 -43.41 -0.67 -29.92
N ALA A 62 -43.71 -1.32 -28.80
CA ALA A 62 -43.85 -2.77 -28.72
C ALA A 62 -45.23 -3.14 -28.15
N SER A 63 -45.81 -4.23 -28.68
CA SER A 63 -47.00 -4.86 -28.10
C SER A 63 -46.55 -5.89 -27.08
N ILE A 64 -47.00 -5.75 -25.84
CA ILE A 64 -46.57 -6.58 -24.71
C ILE A 64 -47.69 -7.56 -24.39
N CYS A 65 -47.39 -8.85 -24.54
CA CYS A 65 -48.29 -9.90 -24.10
C CYS A 65 -48.21 -10.06 -22.58
N ARG A 66 -49.36 -10.00 -21.90
CA ARG A 66 -49.42 -10.18 -20.45
C ARG A 66 -50.37 -11.33 -20.10
N PRO A 67 -49.81 -12.51 -19.77
CA PRO A 67 -50.60 -13.63 -19.30
C PRO A 67 -51.38 -13.30 -18.02
N ALA A 68 -52.56 -13.91 -17.86
CA ALA A 68 -53.45 -13.65 -16.72
C ALA A 68 -52.82 -13.93 -15.33
N HIS A 69 -51.81 -14.81 -15.25
CA HIS A 69 -51.10 -15.14 -14.01
C HIS A 69 -50.02 -14.11 -13.62
N ILE A 70 -49.67 -13.18 -14.52
CA ILE A 70 -48.66 -12.15 -14.29
C ILE A 70 -49.35 -10.87 -13.79
N GLU A 71 -49.12 -10.53 -12.51
CA GLU A 71 -49.75 -9.38 -11.86
C GLU A 71 -49.02 -8.05 -12.10
N SER A 72 -47.73 -8.08 -12.43
CA SER A 72 -46.90 -6.89 -12.58
C SER A 72 -46.65 -6.53 -14.05
N VAL A 73 -46.80 -5.24 -14.39
CA VAL A 73 -46.43 -4.71 -15.71
C VAL A 73 -44.93 -4.86 -15.96
N ALA A 74 -44.09 -4.66 -14.94
CA ALA A 74 -42.64 -4.80 -15.06
C ALA A 74 -42.22 -6.25 -15.37
N GLU A 75 -42.91 -7.23 -14.79
CA GLU A 75 -42.66 -8.65 -15.05
C GLU A 75 -43.05 -9.04 -16.48
N ALA A 76 -44.23 -8.58 -16.94
CA ALA A 76 -44.65 -8.77 -18.33
C ALA A 76 -43.68 -8.13 -19.34
N LEU A 77 -43.14 -6.95 -19.04
CA LEU A 77 -42.13 -6.31 -19.89
C LEU A 77 -40.87 -7.18 -20.02
N VAL A 78 -40.35 -7.69 -18.90
CA VAL A 78 -39.11 -8.50 -18.89
C VAL A 78 -39.30 -9.80 -19.67
N LEU A 79 -40.45 -10.46 -19.51
CA LEU A 79 -40.79 -11.66 -20.30
C LEU A 79 -40.80 -11.40 -21.81
N ASN A 80 -41.17 -10.19 -22.23
CA ASN A 80 -41.19 -9.78 -23.64
C ASN A 80 -39.87 -9.12 -24.09
N GLY A 81 -38.80 -9.14 -23.27
CA GLY A 81 -37.49 -8.61 -23.64
C GLY A 81 -37.29 -7.12 -23.42
N TYR A 82 -38.11 -6.48 -22.59
CA TYR A 82 -38.04 -5.05 -22.30
C TYR A 82 -37.98 -4.76 -20.79
N LEU A 83 -37.42 -3.62 -20.42
CA LEU A 83 -37.40 -3.14 -19.04
C LEU A 83 -37.86 -1.69 -18.97
N GLY A 84 -38.85 -1.42 -18.11
CA GLY A 84 -39.37 -0.09 -17.88
C GLY A 84 -38.45 0.77 -17.01
N SER A 85 -38.50 2.09 -17.17
CA SER A 85 -37.80 3.03 -16.28
C SER A 85 -38.45 3.18 -14.90
N THR A 86 -39.70 2.71 -14.74
CA THR A 86 -40.43 2.68 -13.46
C THR A 86 -41.19 1.35 -13.33
N PRO A 87 -41.42 0.87 -12.09
CA PRO A 87 -41.96 -0.48 -11.88
C PRO A 87 -43.47 -0.59 -12.07
N LEU A 88 -44.23 0.47 -11.79
CA LEU A 88 -45.70 0.42 -11.73
C LEU A 88 -46.38 0.86 -13.04
N ASN A 89 -45.98 2.04 -13.55
CA ASN A 89 -46.57 2.66 -14.74
C ASN A 89 -45.46 3.17 -15.66
N PRO A 90 -44.74 2.27 -16.35
CA PRO A 90 -43.68 2.65 -17.26
C PRO A 90 -44.26 3.39 -18.47
N GLY A 91 -43.77 4.61 -18.74
CA GLY A 91 -44.13 5.37 -19.94
C GLY A 91 -43.19 5.15 -21.14
N LEU A 92 -42.08 4.45 -20.91
CA LEU A 92 -41.06 4.09 -21.87
C LEU A 92 -40.38 2.82 -21.36
N ALA A 93 -40.15 1.85 -22.26
CA ALA A 93 -39.34 0.68 -21.96
C ALA A 93 -38.11 0.60 -22.86
N ILE A 94 -37.10 -0.12 -22.42
CA ILE A 94 -35.82 -0.28 -23.13
C ILE A 94 -35.58 -1.76 -23.32
N SER A 95 -35.22 -2.16 -24.54
CA SER A 95 -34.90 -3.55 -24.86
C SER A 95 -33.76 -4.05 -23.97
N LEU A 96 -33.91 -5.25 -23.42
CA LEU A 96 -32.87 -5.91 -22.62
C LEU A 96 -31.59 -6.09 -23.44
N LYS A 97 -31.68 -6.39 -24.75
CA LYS A 97 -30.51 -6.45 -25.65
C LYS A 97 -29.80 -5.10 -25.77
N THR A 98 -30.54 -3.99 -25.71
CA THR A 98 -29.96 -2.64 -25.75
C THR A 98 -29.25 -2.29 -24.44
N LEU A 99 -29.79 -2.71 -23.30
CA LEU A 99 -29.14 -2.57 -21.98
C LEU A 99 -27.91 -3.47 -21.87
N GLU A 100 -27.97 -4.69 -22.42
CA GLU A 100 -26.84 -5.62 -22.54
C GLU A 100 -25.70 -4.99 -23.34
N LEU A 101 -25.98 -4.35 -24.48
CA LEU A 101 -24.95 -3.65 -25.26
C LEU A 101 -24.27 -2.54 -24.44
N LEU A 102 -25.05 -1.73 -23.71
CA LEU A 102 -24.49 -0.70 -22.83
C LEU A 102 -23.62 -1.32 -21.72
N HIS A 103 -24.07 -2.43 -21.15
CA HIS A 103 -23.30 -3.17 -20.16
C HIS A 103 -21.96 -3.65 -20.74
N CYS A 104 -21.97 -4.33 -21.89
CA CYS A 104 -20.76 -4.82 -22.55
C CYS A 104 -19.79 -3.69 -22.90
N ILE A 105 -20.28 -2.57 -23.45
CA ILE A 105 -19.43 -1.40 -23.73
C ILE A 105 -18.76 -0.89 -22.45
N ARG A 106 -19.49 -0.87 -21.33
CA ARG A 106 -18.95 -0.37 -20.07
C ARG A 106 -17.94 -1.30 -19.40
N LEU A 107 -17.99 -2.61 -19.66
CA LEU A 107 -16.96 -3.56 -19.22
C LEU A 107 -15.59 -3.16 -19.81
N TYR A 108 -15.53 -2.93 -21.13
CA TYR A 108 -14.26 -2.64 -21.82
C TYR A 108 -13.94 -1.14 -21.97
N LYS A 109 -14.92 -0.26 -21.75
CA LYS A 109 -14.75 1.20 -21.74
C LYS A 109 -15.45 1.83 -20.53
N PRO A 110 -14.81 1.82 -19.33
CA PRO A 110 -15.43 2.27 -18.08
C PRO A 110 -15.88 3.74 -18.11
N SER A 111 -15.19 4.59 -18.87
CA SER A 111 -15.52 6.01 -19.04
C SER A 111 -16.75 6.27 -19.94
N PHE A 112 -17.33 5.24 -20.57
CA PHE A 112 -18.43 5.41 -21.51
C PHE A 112 -19.75 5.68 -20.79
N SER A 113 -20.24 6.92 -20.84
CA SER A 113 -21.37 7.35 -20.02
C SER A 113 -22.74 6.95 -20.56
N VAL A 114 -23.72 6.80 -19.66
CA VAL A 114 -25.14 6.61 -20.00
C VAL A 114 -25.66 7.74 -20.90
N GLU A 115 -25.18 8.97 -20.71
CA GLU A 115 -25.55 10.10 -21.56
C GLU A 115 -25.02 9.95 -22.99
N ALA A 116 -23.77 9.49 -23.14
CA ALA A 116 -23.19 9.22 -24.46
C ALA A 116 -23.99 8.14 -25.19
N PHE A 117 -24.36 7.05 -24.50
CA PHE A 117 -25.23 6.02 -25.08
C PHE A 117 -26.62 6.54 -25.43
N ALA A 118 -27.23 7.37 -24.57
CA ALA A 118 -28.53 7.97 -24.86
C ALA A 118 -28.48 8.89 -26.09
N LYS A 119 -27.38 9.64 -26.28
CA LYS A 119 -27.14 10.43 -27.50
C LYS A 119 -27.00 9.54 -28.73
N LEU A 120 -26.28 8.42 -28.61
CA LEU A 120 -26.15 7.41 -29.66
C LEU A 120 -27.52 6.85 -30.06
N LEU A 121 -28.34 6.44 -29.09
CA LEU A 121 -29.72 5.99 -29.34
C LEU A 121 -30.54 7.06 -30.05
N CYS A 122 -30.49 8.30 -29.59
CA CYS A 122 -31.21 9.41 -30.24
C CYS A 122 -30.78 9.61 -31.70
N HIS A 123 -29.48 9.42 -32.00
CA HIS A 123 -28.95 9.47 -33.35
C HIS A 123 -29.53 8.35 -34.23
N PHE A 124 -29.51 7.09 -33.78
CA PHE A 124 -30.09 5.97 -34.52
C PHE A 124 -31.61 6.12 -34.75
N TYR A 125 -32.32 6.65 -33.76
CA TYR A 125 -33.75 6.94 -33.85
C TYR A 125 -34.08 8.21 -34.66
N MET A 126 -33.07 8.98 -35.10
CA MET A 126 -33.23 10.26 -35.78
C MET A 126 -34.10 11.26 -34.98
N ILE A 127 -34.00 11.22 -33.65
CA ILE A 127 -34.73 12.11 -32.73
C ILE A 127 -33.77 13.06 -32.00
N PRO A 128 -34.23 14.26 -31.61
CA PRO A 128 -33.40 15.15 -30.81
C PRO A 128 -33.14 14.56 -29.43
N PHE A 129 -31.90 14.66 -28.96
CA PHE A 129 -31.53 14.29 -27.60
C PHE A 129 -32.36 15.08 -26.58
N ARG A 130 -32.93 14.36 -25.61
CA ARG A 130 -33.66 14.92 -24.47
C ARG A 130 -33.20 14.24 -23.20
N ARG A 131 -33.02 15.01 -22.12
CA ARG A 131 -32.62 14.48 -20.80
C ARG A 131 -33.51 13.35 -20.29
N ARG A 132 -34.80 13.32 -20.68
CA ARG A 132 -35.73 12.24 -20.32
C ARG A 132 -35.26 10.85 -20.79
N TYR A 133 -34.62 10.75 -21.97
CA TYR A 133 -34.13 9.47 -22.48
C TYR A 133 -32.90 9.00 -21.72
N CYS A 134 -32.00 9.93 -21.39
CA CYS A 134 -30.86 9.64 -20.52
C CYS A 134 -31.28 9.20 -19.12
N ALA A 135 -32.30 9.85 -18.54
CA ALA A 135 -32.84 9.46 -17.23
C ALA A 135 -33.50 8.08 -17.28
N ALA A 136 -34.40 7.85 -18.25
CA ALA A 136 -35.07 6.56 -18.41
C ALA A 136 -34.08 5.42 -18.67
N LEU A 137 -33.04 5.66 -19.48
CA LEU A 137 -31.96 4.72 -19.73
C LEU A 137 -31.15 4.44 -18.46
N GLY A 138 -30.74 5.47 -17.72
CA GLY A 138 -30.00 5.29 -16.47
C GLY A 138 -30.81 4.52 -15.43
N ASP A 139 -32.09 4.83 -15.29
CA ASP A 139 -32.96 4.18 -14.29
C ASP A 139 -33.23 2.71 -14.66
N ALA A 140 -33.49 2.40 -15.94
CA ALA A 140 -33.63 1.02 -16.40
C ALA A 140 -32.29 0.25 -16.31
N PHE A 141 -31.18 0.90 -16.64
CA PHE A 141 -29.85 0.29 -16.57
C PHE A 141 -29.46 -0.09 -15.13
N ASP A 142 -29.74 0.77 -14.14
CA ASP A 142 -29.48 0.43 -12.74
C ASP A 142 -30.25 -0.84 -12.30
N ILE A 143 -31.51 -1.00 -12.74
CA ILE A 143 -32.32 -2.18 -12.43
C ILE A 143 -31.81 -3.40 -13.20
N TYR A 144 -31.40 -3.23 -14.45
CA TYR A 144 -30.78 -4.29 -15.24
C TYR A 144 -29.50 -4.83 -14.56
N LEU A 145 -28.61 -3.95 -14.10
CA LEU A 145 -27.41 -4.35 -13.34
C LEU A 145 -27.79 -5.08 -12.04
N THR A 146 -28.86 -4.66 -11.37
CA THR A 146 -29.37 -5.35 -10.17
C THR A 146 -29.85 -6.76 -10.48
N ILE A 147 -30.58 -6.94 -11.60
CA ILE A 147 -31.01 -8.27 -12.08
C ILE A 147 -29.78 -9.14 -12.38
N LEU A 148 -28.80 -8.63 -13.12
CA LEU A 148 -27.56 -9.36 -13.43
C LEU A 148 -26.80 -9.78 -12.16
N HIS A 149 -26.67 -8.87 -11.19
CA HIS A 149 -26.01 -9.17 -9.93
C HIS A 149 -26.74 -10.28 -9.16
N MET A 150 -28.08 -10.25 -9.11
CA MET A 150 -28.88 -11.31 -8.48
C MET A 150 -28.77 -12.65 -9.20
N VAL A 151 -28.74 -12.66 -10.54
CA VAL A 151 -28.51 -13.88 -11.35
C VAL A 151 -27.12 -14.43 -11.05
N ARG A 152 -26.08 -13.59 -11.09
CA ARG A 152 -24.70 -13.98 -10.76
C ARG A 152 -24.62 -14.59 -9.36
N LYS A 153 -25.27 -13.97 -8.36
CA LYS A 153 -25.33 -14.52 -7.00
C LYS A 153 -25.98 -15.91 -6.95
N LYS A 154 -27.09 -16.13 -7.67
CA LYS A 154 -27.72 -17.46 -7.79
C LYS A 154 -26.77 -18.46 -8.45
N VAL A 155 -26.09 -18.07 -9.54
CA VAL A 155 -25.10 -18.91 -10.25
C VAL A 155 -23.94 -19.29 -9.32
N LEU A 156 -23.34 -18.32 -8.63
CA LEU A 156 -22.24 -18.57 -7.69
C LEU A 156 -22.69 -19.46 -6.52
N SER A 157 -23.88 -19.25 -5.97
CA SER A 157 -24.45 -20.11 -4.93
C SER A 157 -24.65 -21.56 -5.40
N ALA A 158 -25.14 -21.77 -6.64
CA ALA A 158 -25.24 -23.10 -7.23
C ALA A 158 -23.87 -23.80 -7.40
N LEU A 159 -22.81 -23.01 -7.59
CA LEU A 159 -21.43 -23.49 -7.66
C LEU A 159 -20.74 -23.57 -6.28
N GLY A 160 -21.46 -23.36 -5.17
CA GLY A 160 -20.89 -23.36 -3.82
C GLY A 160 -19.96 -22.19 -3.52
N ARG A 161 -20.11 -21.07 -4.25
CA ARG A 161 -19.27 -19.86 -4.20
C ARG A 161 -19.98 -18.65 -3.58
N ASP A 162 -20.85 -18.87 -2.60
CA ASP A 162 -21.63 -17.83 -1.92
C ASP A 162 -21.23 -17.60 -0.45
N MET A 163 -20.13 -18.20 -0.02
CA MET A 163 -19.59 -18.04 1.33
C MET A 163 -18.87 -16.69 1.50
N PRO A 164 -18.88 -16.05 2.68
CA PRO A 164 -18.12 -14.81 2.89
C PRO A 164 -16.64 -14.98 2.56
N ASN A 165 -16.06 -13.95 1.92
CA ASN A 165 -14.69 -13.98 1.39
C ASN A 165 -14.49 -15.05 0.32
N CYS A 166 -15.55 -15.40 -0.43
CA CYS A 166 -15.45 -16.40 -1.48
C CYS A 166 -14.40 -16.01 -2.49
N LEU A 167 -14.39 -14.75 -2.98
CA LEU A 167 -13.42 -14.27 -3.98
C LEU A 167 -11.95 -14.57 -3.57
N PRO A 168 -11.42 -14.02 -2.44
CA PRO A 168 -10.08 -14.37 -1.95
C PRO A 168 -9.83 -15.87 -1.69
N ARG A 169 -10.90 -16.66 -1.46
CA ARG A 169 -10.86 -18.10 -1.15
C ARG A 169 -11.14 -19.02 -2.34
N THR A 170 -11.68 -18.52 -3.43
CA THR A 170 -11.86 -19.24 -4.69
C THR A 170 -10.69 -19.03 -5.60
N ASP A 171 -9.89 -18.00 -5.31
CA ASP A 171 -8.63 -17.80 -5.95
C ASP A 171 -7.70 -18.97 -5.63
N LEU A 172 -6.97 -19.38 -6.66
CA LEU A 172 -6.04 -20.52 -6.76
C LEU A 172 -5.00 -20.58 -5.63
N PHE A 173 -4.94 -19.54 -4.80
CA PHE A 173 -3.92 -19.24 -3.79
C PHE A 173 -4.29 -19.68 -2.37
N SER A 174 -5.58 -19.85 -2.09
CA SER A 174 -6.05 -20.39 -0.79
C SER A 174 -6.09 -21.93 -0.77
N VAL A 175 -5.96 -22.54 -1.94
CA VAL A 175 -5.90 -24.00 -2.13
C VAL A 175 -4.47 -24.46 -1.93
N GLN A 176 -4.22 -25.17 -0.83
CA GLN A 176 -2.94 -25.84 -0.59
C GLN A 176 -3.03 -27.31 -1.03
N LEU A 177 -2.01 -27.79 -1.76
CA LEU A 177 -1.95 -29.19 -2.19
C LEU A 177 -1.24 -30.07 -1.14
N LYS A 178 -1.62 -31.36 -1.04
CA LYS A 178 -1.06 -32.29 -0.03
C LYS A 178 0.47 -32.42 -0.03
N ASP A 179 1.07 -32.41 -1.21
CA ASP A 179 2.52 -32.60 -1.42
C ASP A 179 3.21 -31.33 -1.93
N GLU A 180 2.73 -30.17 -1.50
CA GLU A 180 3.27 -28.89 -1.90
C GLU A 180 4.50 -28.51 -1.05
N PRO A 181 5.59 -28.00 -1.66
CA PRO A 181 6.71 -27.45 -0.90
C PRO A 181 6.29 -26.21 -0.10
N SER A 182 6.87 -26.03 1.08
CA SER A 182 6.62 -24.84 1.90
C SER A 182 7.28 -23.60 1.29
N LEU A 183 6.50 -22.54 1.09
CA LEU A 183 7.00 -21.22 0.72
C LEU A 183 7.28 -20.39 1.97
N GLU A 184 8.26 -19.48 1.89
CA GLU A 184 8.59 -18.55 2.98
C GLU A 184 7.42 -17.59 3.28
N PHE A 185 6.73 -17.14 2.22
CA PHE A 185 5.46 -16.43 2.31
C PHE A 185 4.38 -17.22 1.57
N SER A 186 3.28 -17.48 2.25
CA SER A 186 2.13 -18.22 1.72
C SER A 186 1.26 -17.33 0.81
N CYS A 187 1.26 -16.02 1.07
CA CYS A 187 0.49 -15.02 0.34
C CYS A 187 1.25 -13.69 0.29
N MET A 188 1.30 -13.09 -0.90
CA MET A 188 1.82 -11.75 -1.14
C MET A 188 0.70 -10.87 -1.70
N TYR A 189 0.56 -9.68 -1.14
CA TYR A 189 -0.40 -8.70 -1.60
C TYR A 189 0.16 -7.29 -1.45
N CYS A 190 -0.33 -6.36 -2.26
CA CYS A 190 -0.04 -4.93 -2.16
C CYS A 190 -1.30 -4.18 -1.74
N MET A 191 -1.13 -3.02 -1.11
CA MET A 191 -2.23 -2.14 -0.69
C MET A 191 -1.81 -0.68 -0.81
N ASP A 192 -2.75 0.19 -1.24
CA ASP A 192 -2.49 1.62 -1.45
C ASP A 192 -3.79 2.44 -1.66
N GLY A 193 -3.68 3.76 -1.58
CA GLY A 193 -4.77 4.73 -1.77
C GLY A 193 -4.79 5.41 -3.14
N ASN A 194 -5.93 5.39 -3.82
CA ASN A 194 -6.16 6.15 -5.05
C ASN A 194 -7.14 7.30 -4.82
N SER A 195 -6.67 8.53 -4.98
CA SER A 195 -7.52 9.72 -4.87
C SER A 195 -8.27 10.09 -6.16
N SER A 196 -8.07 9.41 -7.28
CA SER A 196 -8.72 9.81 -8.55
C SER A 196 -10.23 9.60 -8.54
N LEU A 197 -10.74 8.60 -7.81
CA LEU A 197 -12.16 8.21 -7.81
C LEU A 197 -13.04 9.04 -6.86
N LYS A 198 -12.74 10.33 -6.66
CA LYS A 198 -13.53 11.20 -5.75
C LYS A 198 -14.96 11.42 -6.26
N ARG A 199 -15.89 11.53 -5.32
CA ARG A 199 -17.29 11.89 -5.56
C ARG A 199 -17.65 13.18 -4.83
N LEU A 200 -18.29 14.10 -5.52
CA LEU A 200 -18.66 15.39 -4.96
C LEU A 200 -19.69 15.26 -3.84
N ALA A 201 -19.48 16.03 -2.77
CA ALA A 201 -20.45 16.17 -1.69
C ALA A 201 -21.69 16.94 -2.20
N PRO A 202 -22.89 16.63 -1.69
CA PRO A 202 -24.10 17.38 -2.03
C PRO A 202 -23.97 18.86 -1.65
N VAL A 203 -24.19 19.76 -2.62
CA VAL A 203 -24.08 21.21 -2.41
C VAL A 203 -25.25 21.74 -1.58
N GLY A 204 -24.97 22.54 -0.55
CA GLY A 204 -25.97 23.35 0.17
C GLY A 204 -26.90 22.56 1.09
N GLY A 205 -26.43 21.46 1.69
CA GLY A 205 -27.23 20.65 2.64
C GLY A 205 -28.40 19.88 2.00
N ARG A 206 -28.46 19.82 0.66
CA ARG A 206 -29.45 19.02 -0.06
C ARG A 206 -29.18 17.55 0.20
N ARG A 207 -30.21 16.78 0.57
CA ARG A 207 -30.11 15.33 0.69
C ARG A 207 -29.93 14.72 -0.70
N ALA A 208 -29.03 13.74 -0.82
CA ALA A 208 -28.93 12.93 -2.03
C ALA A 208 -30.29 12.29 -2.35
N GLY A 209 -30.73 12.37 -3.61
CA GLY A 209 -32.03 11.82 -4.02
C GLY A 209 -32.04 10.29 -4.10
N ASP A 210 -30.87 9.70 -4.34
CA ASP A 210 -30.63 8.25 -4.36
C ASP A 210 -30.06 7.82 -3.00
N LEU A 211 -30.74 6.88 -2.35
CA LEU A 211 -30.40 6.37 -1.02
C LEU A 211 -30.06 4.86 -1.05
N ARG A 212 -29.99 4.27 -2.24
CA ARG A 212 -29.59 2.87 -2.38
C ARG A 212 -28.16 2.69 -1.87
N THR A 213 -27.90 1.54 -1.29
CA THR A 213 -26.57 1.09 -0.88
C THR A 213 -26.25 -0.22 -1.59
N LEU A 214 -25.00 -0.42 -1.95
CA LEU A 214 -24.54 -1.71 -2.43
C LEU A 214 -24.56 -2.69 -1.24
N ALA A 215 -25.39 -3.72 -1.30
CA ALA A 215 -25.48 -4.71 -0.23
C ALA A 215 -24.73 -5.99 -0.61
N ASN A 216 -23.93 -6.53 0.31
CA ASN A 216 -23.28 -7.85 0.20
C ASN A 216 -22.30 -7.98 -1.00
N SER A 217 -21.33 -7.07 -1.11
CA SER A 217 -20.18 -7.23 -2.01
C SER A 217 -19.02 -7.88 -1.27
N ASP A 218 -18.40 -8.90 -1.86
CA ASP A 218 -17.17 -9.51 -1.32
C ASP A 218 -15.92 -8.63 -1.57
N TYR A 219 -16.01 -7.62 -2.45
CA TYR A 219 -14.92 -6.68 -2.71
C TYR A 219 -14.82 -5.60 -1.63
N TYR A 220 -15.95 -5.05 -1.17
CA TYR A 220 -15.94 -3.93 -0.24
C TYR A 220 -15.86 -4.40 1.22
N LEU A 221 -14.92 -3.88 1.99
CA LEU A 221 -14.94 -4.08 3.44
C LEU A 221 -16.05 -3.26 4.10
N PRO A 222 -16.84 -3.86 5.01
CA PRO A 222 -17.88 -3.13 5.72
C PRO A 222 -17.32 -1.96 6.54
N GLU A 223 -18.04 -0.82 6.54
CA GLU A 223 -17.65 0.38 7.28
C GLU A 223 -17.47 0.09 8.78
N ASP A 224 -18.37 -0.70 9.38
CA ASP A 224 -18.29 -1.12 10.78
C ASP A 224 -17.08 -2.02 11.08
N PHE A 225 -16.54 -2.73 10.09
CA PHE A 225 -15.28 -3.46 10.23
C PHE A 225 -14.09 -2.50 10.24
N ILE A 226 -14.07 -1.51 9.35
CA ILE A 226 -12.98 -0.53 9.21
C ILE A 226 -12.92 0.38 10.45
N GLU A 227 -14.07 0.83 10.96
CA GLU A 227 -14.14 1.74 12.12
C GLU A 227 -13.60 1.12 13.42
N LYS A 228 -13.39 -0.20 13.49
CA LYS A 228 -12.70 -0.83 14.63
C LYS A 228 -11.27 -0.33 14.80
N TYR A 229 -10.66 0.16 13.71
CA TYR A 229 -9.26 0.58 13.66
C TYR A 229 -9.10 2.11 13.57
N ALA A 230 -10.19 2.88 13.64
CA ALA A 230 -10.16 4.34 13.47
C ALA A 230 -9.29 5.06 14.50
N ASP A 231 -9.38 4.64 15.77
CA ASP A 231 -8.75 5.29 16.91
C ASP A 231 -7.38 4.69 17.29
N GLU A 232 -6.88 3.73 16.53
CA GLU A 232 -5.61 3.04 16.85
C GLU A 232 -4.39 3.92 16.63
N VAL A 233 -4.49 4.93 15.76
CA VAL A 233 -3.43 5.92 15.52
C VAL A 233 -4.04 7.31 15.66
N GLN A 234 -3.49 8.13 16.55
CA GLN A 234 -3.95 9.49 16.78
C GLN A 234 -3.21 10.49 15.89
N SER A 235 -3.93 11.45 15.31
CA SER A 235 -3.32 12.51 14.50
C SER A 235 -2.39 13.36 15.36
N ARG A 236 -1.22 13.74 14.82
CA ARG A 236 -0.33 14.68 15.51
C ARG A 236 -0.95 16.08 15.58
N CYS A 237 -1.49 16.47 16.73
CA CYS A 237 -1.65 17.89 17.04
C CYS A 237 -0.24 18.49 17.16
N THR A 238 0.12 19.40 16.25
CA THR A 238 1.26 20.29 16.46
C THR A 238 0.99 21.07 17.75
N LEU A 239 1.56 20.62 18.87
CA LEU A 239 1.65 21.42 20.07
C LEU A 239 2.30 22.73 19.67
N ASN A 240 1.54 23.82 19.80
CA ASN A 240 2.05 25.18 19.64
C ASN A 240 3.41 25.26 20.34
N LYS A 241 4.45 25.60 19.57
CA LYS A 241 5.71 26.06 20.13
C LYS A 241 5.35 27.10 21.18
N VAL A 242 5.65 26.82 22.44
CA VAL A 242 5.61 27.85 23.48
C VAL A 242 6.67 28.86 23.07
N ASP A 243 6.21 29.98 22.51
CA ASP A 243 7.07 31.12 22.18
C ASP A 243 7.71 31.62 23.47
N ILE A 244 8.99 31.31 23.64
CA ILE A 244 9.86 32.06 24.54
C ILE A 244 10.09 33.41 23.84
N PRO A 245 9.64 34.54 24.41
CA PRO A 245 9.68 35.82 23.72
C PRO A 245 11.13 36.33 23.63
N LEU A 246 11.71 36.29 22.44
CA LEU A 246 12.92 37.05 22.09
C LEU A 246 12.60 38.01 20.96
N HIS A 247 12.44 39.27 21.36
CA HIS A 247 12.56 40.54 20.64
C HIS A 247 12.10 40.64 19.16
N ARG A 248 11.04 41.44 19.00
CA ARG A 248 10.60 42.24 17.85
C ARG A 248 11.66 42.43 16.75
N ASP A 249 11.29 42.03 15.53
CA ASP A 249 11.34 42.94 14.39
C ASP A 249 10.06 42.82 13.57
N THR A 250 9.53 43.99 13.24
CA THR A 250 8.29 44.26 12.53
C THR A 250 8.43 43.91 11.05
N ASN A 251 7.51 43.11 10.51
CA ASN A 251 6.93 43.38 9.20
C ASN A 251 5.52 42.78 9.13
N GLU A 252 4.62 43.64 8.69
CA GLU A 252 3.19 43.45 8.50
C GLU A 252 2.97 42.51 7.31
N ASP A 253 2.10 41.51 7.50
CA ASP A 253 1.16 41.01 6.49
C ASP A 253 0.16 40.09 7.21
N ALA A 254 -0.83 40.73 7.82
CA ALA A 254 -1.98 40.08 8.44
C ALA A 254 -3.15 40.16 7.47
N GLU A 255 -3.44 39.08 6.73
CA GLU A 255 -4.73 38.90 6.08
C GLU A 255 -5.32 37.49 6.29
N SER A 256 -6.47 37.52 6.98
CA SER A 256 -7.57 36.56 7.08
C SER A 256 -7.29 35.15 7.59
N ASP A 257 -7.25 35.06 8.92
CA ASP A 257 -7.73 33.91 9.69
C ASP A 257 -9.28 33.81 9.56
N ARG A 258 -9.75 32.85 8.76
CA ARG A 258 -11.14 32.34 8.78
C ARG A 258 -11.17 30.87 8.36
N GLY A 259 -11.39 30.00 9.34
CA GLY A 259 -11.89 28.64 9.17
C GLY A 259 -10.92 27.57 9.66
N GLU A 260 -11.01 27.23 10.96
CA GLU A 260 -10.61 25.90 11.44
C GLU A 260 -11.50 24.86 10.75
N ASP A 261 -11.05 24.33 9.61
CA ASP A 261 -11.63 23.12 9.05
C ASP A 261 -11.12 21.94 9.88
N GLN A 262 -12.07 21.20 10.47
CA GLN A 262 -11.81 20.03 11.29
C GLN A 262 -10.98 19.02 10.51
N THR A 263 -9.76 18.73 10.98
CA THR A 263 -9.03 17.54 10.55
C THR A 263 -9.88 16.31 10.87
N PRO A 264 -9.95 15.29 9.99
CA PRO A 264 -10.63 14.04 10.31
C PRO A 264 -10.09 13.46 11.61
N ASP A 265 -10.98 12.90 12.43
CA ASP A 265 -10.63 12.10 13.61
C ASP A 265 -9.88 10.85 13.12
N GLY A 266 -8.57 10.75 13.39
CA GLY A 266 -7.72 9.63 12.98
C GLY A 266 -6.35 10.03 12.41
N GLY A 267 -5.31 9.29 12.78
CA GLY A 267 -3.92 9.53 12.40
C GLY A 267 -3.53 8.99 11.02
N ASP A 268 -2.51 9.60 10.43
CA ASP A 268 -1.84 9.07 9.24
C ASP A 268 -1.12 7.75 9.59
N PRO A 269 -0.98 6.77 8.66
CA PRO A 269 -0.31 5.51 8.96
C PRO A 269 1.15 5.66 9.45
N THR A 270 1.74 6.85 9.34
CA THR A 270 3.10 7.18 9.83
C THR A 270 3.14 8.02 11.11
N ASP A 271 2.00 8.25 11.80
CA ASP A 271 1.93 9.20 12.92
C ASP A 271 2.36 8.66 14.30
N ASP A 272 2.68 7.37 14.42
CA ASP A 272 2.97 6.71 15.69
C ASP A 272 4.14 7.35 16.49
N ASN A 273 4.04 7.30 17.82
CA ASN A 273 4.86 8.00 18.80
C ASN A 273 5.97 7.10 19.36
N MET A 274 7.07 6.91 18.63
CA MET A 274 8.44 6.72 19.19
C MET A 274 9.46 6.61 18.04
N GLU A 275 10.75 6.81 18.38
CA GLU A 275 11.89 7.10 17.50
C GLU A 275 11.74 6.64 16.04
N PRO A 276 11.87 7.57 15.07
CA PRO A 276 11.73 7.22 13.66
C PRO A 276 12.78 6.18 13.30
N VAL A 277 12.33 4.97 12.91
CA VAL A 277 13.19 3.92 12.33
C VAL A 277 13.99 4.46 11.14
N SER A 278 13.58 5.57 10.54
CA SER A 278 14.38 6.29 9.57
C SER A 278 13.77 7.66 9.33
N GLY A 279 14.57 8.62 8.88
CA GLY A 279 14.07 9.88 8.31
C GLY A 279 13.24 9.71 7.02
N CYS A 280 12.79 8.50 6.68
CA CYS A 280 11.96 8.23 5.51
C CYS A 280 10.63 8.99 5.57
N THR A 281 9.98 9.05 6.73
CA THR A 281 8.65 9.66 6.87
C THR A 281 8.64 11.17 6.62
N GLU A 282 9.76 11.87 6.81
CA GLU A 282 9.89 13.31 6.56
C GLU A 282 9.83 13.64 5.06
N ASN A 283 10.44 12.80 4.21
CA ASN A 283 10.44 12.99 2.75
C ASN A 283 9.05 12.73 2.14
N TRP A 284 8.36 11.67 2.58
CA TRP A 284 7.01 11.33 2.12
C TRP A 284 5.96 12.36 2.55
N LYS A 285 6.03 12.84 3.80
CA LYS A 285 5.15 13.89 4.30
C LYS A 285 5.34 15.22 3.57
N ALA A 286 6.56 15.54 3.13
CA ALA A 286 6.83 16.75 2.35
C ALA A 286 6.15 16.71 0.96
N ALA A 287 6.21 15.58 0.27
CA ALA A 287 5.54 15.41 -1.04
C ALA A 287 4.00 15.40 -0.91
N ALA A 288 3.46 14.77 0.14
CA ALA A 288 2.01 14.67 0.35
C ALA A 288 1.35 15.95 0.90
N ALA A 289 2.12 16.85 1.54
CA ALA A 289 1.57 18.01 2.25
C ALA A 289 1.11 19.15 1.33
N GLU A 290 1.63 19.26 0.09
CA GLU A 290 1.27 20.36 -0.80
C GLU A 290 -0.14 20.22 -1.41
N GLU A 291 -0.66 18.99 -1.61
CA GLU A 291 -1.99 18.79 -2.19
C GLU A 291 -3.16 18.83 -1.17
N LYS A 292 -2.90 18.56 0.11
CA LYS A 292 -3.96 18.07 1.04
C LYS A 292 -4.75 19.13 1.80
N LYS A 293 -4.31 20.39 1.91
CA LYS A 293 -4.86 21.33 2.93
C LYS A 293 -6.16 22.09 2.61
N LYS A 294 -6.66 22.10 1.36
CA LYS A 294 -7.95 22.75 1.01
C LYS A 294 -8.91 21.88 0.20
N MET A 295 -8.49 20.68 -0.21
CA MET A 295 -9.14 19.95 -1.30
C MET A 295 -10.27 19.01 -0.84
N TRP A 296 -10.34 18.64 0.45
CA TRP A 296 -11.23 17.56 0.92
C TRP A 296 -12.66 18.00 1.27
N GLY A 297 -12.89 19.29 1.59
CA GLY A 297 -14.22 19.77 1.98
C GLY A 297 -15.30 19.68 0.90
N VAL A 298 -14.91 19.52 -0.38
CA VAL A 298 -15.83 19.47 -1.53
C VAL A 298 -16.26 18.03 -1.86
N PHE A 299 -15.51 17.01 -1.43
CA PHE A 299 -15.75 15.61 -1.76
C PHE A 299 -16.34 14.85 -0.56
N LYS A 300 -17.28 13.93 -0.82
CA LYS A 300 -17.79 13.04 0.23
C LYS A 300 -16.90 11.80 0.33
N GLU A 301 -16.67 11.13 -0.79
CA GLU A 301 -15.62 10.13 -0.97
C GLU A 301 -14.48 10.81 -1.71
N THR A 302 -13.28 10.75 -1.14
CA THR A 302 -12.05 11.38 -1.63
C THR A 302 -11.21 10.44 -2.49
N GLY A 303 -11.65 9.19 -2.64
CA GLY A 303 -10.94 8.14 -3.36
C GLY A 303 -11.34 6.76 -2.84
N ILE A 304 -10.55 5.76 -3.22
CA ILE A 304 -10.62 4.39 -2.70
C ILE A 304 -9.27 3.99 -2.13
N PHE A 305 -9.27 3.11 -1.14
CA PHE A 305 -8.09 2.37 -0.71
C PHE A 305 -8.29 0.92 -1.16
N ALA A 306 -7.31 0.34 -1.85
CA ALA A 306 -7.45 -0.96 -2.49
C ALA A 306 -6.31 -1.91 -2.08
N SER A 307 -6.55 -3.20 -2.25
CA SER A 307 -5.55 -4.25 -2.13
C SER A 307 -5.69 -5.27 -3.24
N ALA A 308 -4.56 -5.82 -3.70
CA ALA A 308 -4.51 -6.83 -4.75
C ALA A 308 -3.44 -7.87 -4.43
N CYS A 309 -3.65 -9.12 -4.87
CA CYS A 309 -2.61 -10.14 -4.78
C CYS A 309 -1.49 -9.88 -5.82
N ARG A 310 -0.38 -10.62 -5.72
CA ARG A 310 0.73 -10.55 -6.71
C ARG A 310 0.32 -10.82 -8.16
N HIS A 311 -0.82 -11.47 -8.40
CA HIS A 311 -1.37 -11.72 -9.75
C HIS A 311 -2.24 -10.56 -10.26
N GLY A 312 -2.44 -9.52 -9.45
CA GLY A 312 -3.27 -8.37 -9.77
C GLY A 312 -4.77 -8.56 -9.64
N LEU A 313 -5.23 -9.65 -9.02
CA LEU A 313 -6.63 -9.83 -8.63
C LEU A 313 -6.94 -8.99 -7.39
N ILE A 314 -8.07 -8.30 -7.39
CA ILE A 314 -8.50 -7.45 -6.28
C ILE A 314 -8.91 -8.31 -5.10
N LEU A 315 -8.37 -7.97 -3.92
CA LEU A 315 -8.75 -8.62 -2.67
C LEU A 315 -9.86 -7.84 -1.98
N TRP A 316 -9.60 -6.57 -1.65
CA TRP A 316 -10.53 -5.71 -0.93
C TRP A 316 -10.41 -4.24 -1.32
N LEU A 317 -11.56 -3.55 -1.28
CA LEU A 317 -11.76 -2.13 -1.52
C LEU A 317 -12.35 -1.45 -0.29
N ILE A 318 -11.95 -0.21 -0.05
CA ILE A 318 -12.45 0.65 1.01
C ILE A 318 -12.71 2.04 0.41
N ASP A 319 -13.89 2.61 0.63
CA ASP A 319 -14.12 4.01 0.29
C ASP A 319 -13.40 4.92 1.30
N MET A 320 -12.59 5.86 0.81
CA MET A 320 -12.01 6.91 1.66
C MET A 320 -13.04 8.02 1.82
N VAL A 321 -13.66 8.13 3.00
CA VAL A 321 -14.78 9.05 3.25
C VAL A 321 -14.32 10.29 4.00
N ARG A 322 -14.31 11.44 3.33
CA ARG A 322 -13.90 12.75 3.86
C ARG A 322 -12.51 12.75 4.51
N SER A 323 -11.64 11.85 4.09
CA SER A 323 -10.29 11.69 4.62
C SER A 323 -9.30 11.46 3.48
N GLY A 324 -8.00 11.55 3.76
CA GLY A 324 -7.02 10.91 2.90
C GLY A 324 -6.88 9.44 3.29
N GLU A 325 -5.71 8.89 3.04
CA GLU A 325 -5.27 7.61 3.59
C GLU A 325 -5.05 7.73 5.10
N LEU A 326 -6.05 7.34 5.89
CA LEU A 326 -5.91 7.16 7.33
C LEU A 326 -5.40 5.76 7.67
N ALA A 327 -4.70 5.61 8.79
CA ALA A 327 -4.14 4.34 9.26
C ALA A 327 -5.16 3.18 9.31
N LYS A 328 -6.44 3.50 9.58
CA LYS A 328 -7.52 2.50 9.66
C LYS A 328 -7.73 1.69 8.39
N HIS A 329 -7.44 2.26 7.21
CA HIS A 329 -7.66 1.57 5.93
C HIS A 329 -6.67 0.41 5.74
N PRO A 330 -5.34 0.64 5.75
CA PRO A 330 -4.38 -0.47 5.65
C PRO A 330 -4.42 -1.40 6.87
N LEU A 331 -4.75 -0.92 8.08
CA LEU A 331 -4.95 -1.79 9.25
C LEU A 331 -6.12 -2.77 9.05
N ALA A 332 -7.24 -2.30 8.50
CA ALA A 332 -8.38 -3.17 8.19
C ALA A 332 -8.01 -4.25 7.15
N ILE A 333 -7.24 -3.90 6.11
CA ILE A 333 -6.76 -4.87 5.11
C ILE A 333 -5.82 -5.89 5.75
N VAL A 334 -4.86 -5.47 6.57
CA VAL A 334 -3.95 -6.41 7.27
C VAL A 334 -4.72 -7.33 8.21
N ALA A 335 -5.68 -6.81 8.96
CA ALA A 335 -6.55 -7.62 9.80
C ALA A 335 -7.29 -8.68 8.99
N LYS A 336 -7.85 -8.27 7.84
CA LYS A 336 -8.59 -9.18 6.96
C LYS A 336 -7.71 -10.22 6.29
N ALA A 337 -6.51 -9.82 5.84
CA ALA A 337 -5.53 -10.73 5.24
C ALA A 337 -5.10 -11.82 6.23
N MET A 338 -4.85 -11.47 7.49
CA MET A 338 -4.53 -12.45 8.53
C MET A 338 -5.71 -13.40 8.84
N GLU A 339 -6.95 -12.90 8.83
CA GLU A 339 -8.16 -13.71 9.02
C GLU A 339 -8.36 -14.72 7.87
N VAL A 340 -8.07 -14.31 6.63
CA VAL A 340 -8.41 -15.07 5.42
C VAL A 340 -7.28 -15.99 4.97
N PHE A 341 -6.03 -15.52 4.95
CA PHE A 341 -4.88 -16.27 4.45
C PHE A 341 -4.08 -16.97 5.56
N GLY A 342 -4.19 -16.50 6.81
CA GLY A 342 -3.50 -17.10 7.94
C GLY A 342 -2.02 -16.70 8.03
N PRO A 343 -1.09 -17.64 8.30
CA PRO A 343 0.30 -17.32 8.59
C PRO A 343 1.13 -17.02 7.33
N HIS A 344 2.24 -16.32 7.52
CA HIS A 344 3.28 -15.99 6.53
C HIS A 344 2.79 -15.09 5.39
N THR A 345 2.03 -14.04 5.72
CA THR A 345 1.61 -13.03 4.74
C THR A 345 2.65 -11.92 4.57
N LEU A 346 2.88 -11.47 3.34
CA LEU A 346 3.71 -10.31 3.02
C LEU A 346 2.87 -9.19 2.41
N ALA A 347 2.87 -8.02 3.06
CA ALA A 347 2.10 -6.85 2.66
C ALA A 347 3.00 -5.76 2.05
N GLY A 348 2.90 -5.54 0.74
CA GLY A 348 3.52 -4.42 0.03
C GLY A 348 2.77 -3.11 0.27
N TYR A 349 3.50 -2.07 0.66
CA TYR A 349 2.99 -0.71 0.77
C TYR A 349 4.15 0.28 0.65
N ASP A 350 3.95 1.42 0.00
CA ASP A 350 4.93 2.51 -0.17
C ASP A 350 5.64 2.91 1.12
N ILE A 351 4.90 2.92 2.21
CA ILE A 351 5.39 3.25 3.56
C ILE A 351 5.48 2.01 4.46
N GLY A 352 5.61 0.82 3.87
CA GLY A 352 5.62 -0.49 4.54
C GLY A 352 6.61 -0.58 5.69
N CYS A 353 7.77 0.11 5.60
CA CYS A 353 8.76 0.15 6.66
C CYS A 353 8.27 0.82 7.96
N SER A 354 7.59 1.97 7.83
CA SER A 354 6.96 2.65 8.96
C SER A 354 5.65 1.98 9.37
N PHE A 355 4.89 1.51 8.38
CA PHE A 355 3.59 0.91 8.62
C PHE A 355 3.69 -0.41 9.38
N GLU A 356 4.76 -1.19 9.20
CA GLU A 356 5.01 -2.39 10.01
C GLU A 356 5.07 -2.07 11.52
N GLN A 357 5.65 -0.93 11.90
CA GLN A 357 5.67 -0.49 13.30
C GLN A 357 4.26 -0.11 13.77
N THR A 358 3.51 0.62 12.94
CA THR A 358 2.12 0.95 13.21
C THR A 358 1.28 -0.31 13.46
N VAL A 359 1.44 -1.34 12.63
CA VAL A 359 0.78 -2.64 12.83
C VAL A 359 1.22 -3.30 14.14
N ARG A 360 2.52 -3.29 14.47
CA ARG A 360 3.03 -3.88 15.72
C ARG A 360 2.54 -3.18 16.99
N HIS A 361 2.29 -1.88 16.95
CA HIS A 361 1.78 -1.12 18.09
C HIS A 361 0.25 -1.07 18.15
N SER A 362 -0.43 -1.42 17.06
CA SER A 362 -1.88 -1.59 17.02
C SER A 362 -2.38 -2.83 17.78
N SER A 363 -3.70 -3.01 17.86
CA SER A 363 -4.29 -4.24 18.41
C SER A 363 -3.90 -5.50 17.61
N LEU A 364 -3.42 -5.35 16.37
CA LEU A 364 -3.01 -6.43 15.49
C LEU A 364 -1.61 -6.98 15.80
N GLY A 365 -0.76 -6.23 16.51
CA GLY A 365 0.65 -6.56 16.71
C GLY A 365 0.94 -7.98 17.23
N PRO A 366 0.25 -8.48 18.27
CA PRO A 366 0.44 -9.84 18.76
C PRO A 366 0.12 -10.90 17.70
N MET A 367 -0.97 -10.72 16.95
CA MET A 367 -1.40 -11.66 15.93
C MET A 367 -0.49 -11.61 14.70
N PHE A 368 -0.11 -10.41 14.26
CA PHE A 368 0.83 -10.19 13.16
C PHE A 368 2.18 -10.87 13.41
N THR A 369 2.69 -10.78 14.65
CA THR A 369 3.92 -11.45 15.05
C THR A 369 3.76 -12.96 15.16
N HIS A 370 2.65 -13.45 15.73
CA HIS A 370 2.37 -14.88 15.88
C HIS A 370 2.21 -15.58 14.52
N LEU A 371 1.60 -14.90 13.55
CA LEU A 371 1.41 -15.38 12.19
C LEU A 371 2.66 -15.22 11.31
N HIS A 372 3.76 -14.68 11.84
CA HIS A 372 4.99 -14.42 11.07
C HIS A 372 4.74 -13.57 9.82
N SER A 373 3.80 -12.63 9.90
CA SER A 373 3.51 -11.67 8.84
C SER A 373 4.55 -10.55 8.80
N ARG A 374 4.72 -9.92 7.63
CA ARG A 374 5.71 -8.87 7.41
C ARG A 374 5.20 -7.82 6.41
N CYS A 375 5.69 -6.59 6.49
CA CYS A 375 5.50 -5.57 5.47
C CYS A 375 6.75 -5.43 4.58
N CYS A 376 6.54 -4.98 3.36
CA CYS A 376 7.55 -4.71 2.36
C CYS A 376 7.29 -3.33 1.75
N VAL A 377 8.35 -2.62 1.36
CA VAL A 377 8.21 -1.42 0.53
C VAL A 377 8.23 -1.87 -0.93
N ASN A 378 7.35 -1.35 -1.77
CA ASN A 378 7.32 -1.71 -3.19
C ASN A 378 8.65 -1.33 -3.88
N ALA A 379 9.04 -2.03 -4.94
CA ALA A 379 10.40 -1.93 -5.51
C ALA A 379 10.79 -0.51 -5.97
N PHE A 380 9.93 0.16 -6.74
CA PHE A 380 10.14 1.51 -7.26
C PHE A 380 10.27 2.52 -6.12
N HIS A 381 9.32 2.46 -5.18
CA HIS A 381 9.31 3.34 -4.01
C HIS A 381 10.48 3.06 -3.08
N GLY A 382 10.95 1.81 -2.99
CA GLY A 382 12.04 1.35 -2.14
C GLY A 382 13.31 2.17 -2.31
N TYR A 383 13.66 2.56 -3.53
CA TYR A 383 14.85 3.38 -3.80
C TYR A 383 14.73 4.83 -3.29
N LEU A 384 13.53 5.32 -3.03
CA LEU A 384 13.26 6.63 -2.43
C LEU A 384 13.35 6.62 -0.90
N HIS A 385 13.44 5.44 -0.29
CA HIS A 385 13.67 5.30 1.15
C HIS A 385 15.16 5.37 1.48
N SER A 386 15.45 5.78 2.71
CA SER A 386 16.82 5.82 3.22
C SER A 386 17.52 4.47 3.10
N TYR A 387 18.83 4.47 2.87
CA TYR A 387 19.59 3.23 2.69
C TYR A 387 19.38 2.16 3.81
N PRO A 388 19.33 2.50 5.12
CA PRO A 388 19.03 1.51 6.16
C PRO A 388 17.64 0.88 6.04
N CYS A 389 16.66 1.60 5.48
CA CYS A 389 15.36 1.05 5.17
C CYS A 389 15.45 0.08 3.99
N GLN A 390 16.17 0.46 2.92
CA GLN A 390 16.37 -0.40 1.76
C GLN A 390 17.01 -1.75 2.13
N THR A 391 17.99 -1.76 3.02
CA THR A 391 18.68 -3.00 3.45
C THR A 391 17.82 -3.90 4.34
N GLN A 392 16.57 -3.53 4.65
CA GLN A 392 15.66 -4.31 5.48
C GLN A 392 14.28 -4.55 4.83
N TYR A 393 13.76 -3.59 4.07
CA TYR A 393 12.38 -3.61 3.56
C TYR A 393 12.26 -3.68 2.03
N HIS A 394 13.37 -3.55 1.29
CA HIS A 394 13.35 -3.63 -0.16
C HIS A 394 13.11 -5.08 -0.63
N PRO A 395 12.31 -5.32 -1.68
CA PRO A 395 11.94 -6.66 -2.17
C PRO A 395 13.15 -7.57 -2.41
N ASN A 396 14.17 -7.06 -3.13
CA ASN A 396 15.41 -7.79 -3.41
C ASN A 396 16.18 -8.29 -2.17
N ILE A 397 15.98 -7.66 -0.99
CA ILE A 397 16.65 -8.05 0.25
C ILE A 397 15.85 -9.12 1.01
N ILE A 398 14.53 -9.10 0.87
CA ILE A 398 13.65 -9.99 1.63
C ILE A 398 13.70 -11.40 1.04
N LYS A 399 14.15 -12.36 1.85
CA LYS A 399 14.11 -13.78 1.50
C LYS A 399 12.67 -14.24 1.31
N GLY A 400 12.42 -15.02 0.26
CA GLY A 400 11.09 -15.51 -0.08
C GLY A 400 10.33 -14.62 -1.05
N MET A 401 10.80 -13.39 -1.28
CA MET A 401 10.16 -12.42 -2.17
C MET A 401 10.04 -12.95 -3.61
N GLY A 402 11.03 -13.72 -4.06
CA GLY A 402 11.17 -14.00 -5.48
C GLY A 402 11.52 -12.73 -6.26
N LEU A 403 11.05 -12.62 -7.51
CA LEU A 403 11.27 -11.45 -8.38
C LEU A 403 10.09 -10.45 -8.36
N GLU A 404 9.18 -10.59 -7.41
CA GLU A 404 8.00 -9.72 -7.29
C GLU A 404 8.38 -8.26 -6.97
N ASP A 405 7.72 -7.30 -7.61
CA ASP A 405 7.94 -5.86 -7.40
C ASP A 405 6.93 -5.21 -6.43
N LEU A 406 5.73 -5.82 -6.32
CA LEU A 406 4.55 -5.32 -5.60
C LEU A 406 4.01 -3.97 -6.10
N GLU A 407 4.37 -3.53 -7.31
CA GLU A 407 3.93 -2.28 -7.94
C GLU A 407 2.57 -2.39 -8.64
N THR A 408 1.86 -3.48 -8.39
CA THR A 408 0.64 -3.84 -9.13
C THR A 408 -0.50 -2.82 -8.95
N LEU A 409 -0.57 -2.13 -7.82
CA LEU A 409 -1.61 -1.14 -7.58
C LEU A 409 -1.50 0.12 -8.46
N GLU A 410 -0.29 0.54 -8.83
CA GLU A 410 -0.13 1.68 -9.73
C GLU A 410 -0.69 1.39 -11.12
N ARG A 411 -0.46 0.17 -11.62
CA ARG A 411 -1.06 -0.33 -12.87
C ARG A 411 -2.59 -0.39 -12.78
N ILE A 412 -3.11 -0.93 -11.67
CA ILE A 412 -4.55 -0.97 -11.39
C ILE A 412 -5.16 0.44 -11.37
N PHE A 413 -4.48 1.38 -10.69
CA PHE A 413 -4.96 2.75 -10.53
C PHE A 413 -4.96 3.49 -11.85
N SER A 414 -3.90 3.36 -12.65
CA SER A 414 -3.85 3.91 -14.02
C SER A 414 -5.09 3.52 -14.84
N ALA A 415 -5.46 2.23 -14.85
CA ALA A 415 -6.64 1.75 -15.56
C ALA A 415 -7.96 2.24 -14.94
N SER A 416 -8.09 2.16 -13.60
CA SER A 416 -9.31 2.56 -12.89
C SER A 416 -9.61 4.06 -13.00
N ASN A 417 -8.58 4.90 -13.19
CA ASN A 417 -8.72 6.36 -13.30
C ASN A 417 -9.64 6.79 -14.45
N LEU A 418 -9.85 5.94 -15.46
CA LEU A 418 -10.83 6.15 -16.53
C LEU A 418 -12.27 6.32 -16.00
N LEU A 419 -12.59 5.76 -14.82
CA LEU A 419 -13.89 5.91 -14.16
C LEU A 419 -14.14 7.33 -13.64
N ALA A 420 -13.10 8.12 -13.40
CA ALA A 420 -13.21 9.43 -12.73
C ALA A 420 -14.24 10.36 -13.40
N SER A 421 -14.37 10.28 -14.72
CA SER A 421 -15.31 11.09 -15.51
C SER A 421 -16.78 10.74 -15.28
N VAL A 422 -17.09 9.49 -14.92
CA VAL A 422 -18.46 8.99 -14.73
C VAL A 422 -18.85 8.86 -13.25
N THR A 423 -17.88 8.81 -12.34
CA THR A 423 -18.10 8.66 -10.90
C THR A 423 -18.18 9.99 -10.14
N ARG A 424 -17.55 11.06 -10.65
CA ARG A 424 -17.45 12.39 -9.97
C ARG A 424 -18.77 12.96 -9.46
N TYR A 425 -19.80 12.87 -10.30
CA TYR A 425 -21.13 13.44 -10.07
C TYR A 425 -22.20 12.36 -9.85
N ALA A 426 -21.78 11.10 -9.71
CA ALA A 426 -22.69 9.98 -9.51
C ALA A 426 -23.36 10.03 -8.12
N SER A 427 -24.46 9.29 -7.95
CA SER A 427 -24.92 8.92 -6.61
C SER A 427 -23.89 7.99 -5.94
N ALA A 428 -23.93 7.86 -4.62
CA ALA A 428 -23.08 6.91 -3.90
C ALA A 428 -23.26 5.47 -4.44
N PHE A 429 -24.51 5.05 -4.67
CA PHE A 429 -24.83 3.77 -5.28
C PHE A 429 -24.18 3.59 -6.65
N ARG A 430 -24.40 4.53 -7.60
CA ARG A 430 -23.83 4.40 -8.95
C ARG A 430 -22.30 4.48 -8.96
N HIS A 431 -21.71 5.24 -8.05
CA HIS A 431 -20.26 5.31 -7.87
C HIS A 431 -19.71 3.92 -7.51
N GLN A 432 -20.23 3.29 -6.46
CA GLN A 432 -19.81 1.94 -6.06
C GLN A 432 -20.11 0.87 -7.11
N VAL A 433 -21.30 0.91 -7.75
CA VAL A 433 -21.67 -0.07 -8.79
C VAL A 433 -20.74 0.01 -10.00
N PHE A 434 -20.34 1.21 -10.43
CA PHE A 434 -19.43 1.36 -11.56
C PHE A 434 -17.99 0.96 -11.22
N ILE A 435 -17.56 1.19 -9.98
CA ILE A 435 -16.27 0.70 -9.49
C ILE A 435 -16.26 -0.83 -9.42
N LEU A 436 -17.32 -1.43 -8.85
CA LEU A 436 -17.46 -2.88 -8.78
C LEU A 436 -17.48 -3.51 -10.17
N LEU A 437 -18.27 -2.97 -11.10
CA LEU A 437 -18.34 -3.48 -12.47
C LEU A 437 -16.98 -3.48 -13.17
N PHE A 438 -16.18 -2.44 -12.93
CA PHE A 438 -14.82 -2.35 -13.46
C PHE A 438 -13.91 -3.41 -12.84
N PHE A 439 -13.89 -3.54 -11.51
CA PHE A 439 -13.01 -4.50 -10.84
C PHE A 439 -13.42 -5.96 -11.05
N GLU A 440 -14.71 -6.26 -11.20
CA GLU A 440 -15.17 -7.59 -11.62
C GLU A 440 -14.67 -7.94 -13.02
N GLN A 441 -14.65 -6.98 -13.95
CA GLN A 441 -14.09 -7.19 -15.28
C GLN A 441 -12.57 -7.30 -15.26
N TRP A 442 -11.90 -6.44 -14.50
CA TRP A 442 -10.46 -6.48 -14.28
C TRP A 442 -10.03 -7.86 -13.78
N ASP A 443 -10.72 -8.41 -12.79
CA ASP A 443 -10.40 -9.73 -12.25
C ASP A 443 -10.65 -10.86 -13.26
N ASN A 444 -11.68 -10.75 -14.13
CA ASN A 444 -11.88 -11.71 -15.22
C ASN A 444 -10.71 -11.66 -16.23
N GLU A 445 -10.25 -10.45 -16.60
CA GLU A 445 -9.11 -10.26 -17.51
C GLU A 445 -7.82 -10.78 -16.87
N LYS A 446 -7.55 -10.43 -15.60
CA LYS A 446 -6.39 -10.93 -14.86
C LYS A 446 -6.42 -12.44 -14.68
N TYR A 447 -7.57 -13.04 -14.42
CA TYR A 447 -7.71 -14.49 -14.38
C TYR A 447 -7.30 -15.14 -15.71
N SER A 448 -7.74 -14.55 -16.84
CA SER A 448 -7.40 -15.03 -18.18
C SER A 448 -5.90 -15.02 -18.46
N ASN A 449 -5.20 -14.01 -17.91
CA ASN A 449 -3.78 -13.79 -18.15
C ASN A 449 -2.86 -14.46 -17.11
N LEU A 450 -3.40 -15.22 -16.14
CA LEU A 450 -2.61 -15.82 -15.05
C LEU A 450 -1.46 -16.70 -15.55
N SER A 451 -1.73 -17.56 -16.53
CA SER A 451 -0.71 -18.44 -17.09
C SER A 451 0.29 -17.72 -17.97
N THR A 452 -0.12 -16.63 -18.62
CA THR A 452 0.79 -15.78 -19.42
C THR A 452 1.79 -15.09 -18.51
N MET A 453 1.31 -14.47 -17.42
CA MET A 453 2.16 -13.91 -16.37
C MET A 453 3.14 -14.96 -15.83
N LEU A 454 2.64 -16.16 -15.49
CA LEU A 454 3.50 -17.23 -14.97
C LEU A 454 4.50 -17.75 -16.00
N TYR A 455 4.11 -17.83 -17.27
CA TYR A 455 5.01 -18.24 -18.34
C TYR A 455 6.13 -17.22 -18.55
N ASN A 456 5.81 -15.93 -18.57
CA ASN A 456 6.78 -14.84 -18.69
C ASN A 456 7.72 -14.80 -17.49
N ASN A 457 7.19 -14.89 -16.25
CA ASN A 457 7.99 -15.00 -15.05
C ASN A 457 8.92 -16.22 -15.09
N TYR A 458 8.44 -17.38 -15.54
CA TYR A 458 9.27 -18.59 -15.64
C TYR A 458 10.38 -18.42 -16.68
N LYS A 459 10.09 -17.84 -17.86
CA LYS A 459 11.10 -17.50 -18.88
C LYS A 459 12.15 -16.54 -18.32
N GLN A 460 11.71 -15.46 -17.69
CA GLN A 460 12.58 -14.43 -17.11
C GLN A 460 13.52 -15.03 -16.05
N VAL A 461 13.00 -15.87 -15.16
CA VAL A 461 13.80 -16.52 -14.13
C VAL A 461 14.83 -17.48 -14.74
N LEU A 462 14.44 -18.28 -15.74
CA LEU A 462 15.36 -19.18 -16.43
C LEU A 462 16.49 -18.41 -17.13
N ASP A 463 16.16 -17.30 -17.81
CA ASP A 463 17.15 -16.44 -18.44
C ASP A 463 18.12 -15.83 -17.42
N ILE A 464 17.61 -15.28 -16.31
CA ILE A 464 18.44 -14.75 -15.23
C ILE A 464 19.40 -15.82 -14.70
N ILE A 465 18.90 -17.02 -14.39
CA ILE A 465 19.75 -18.09 -13.86
C ILE A 465 20.80 -18.51 -14.90
N GLN A 466 20.42 -18.63 -16.17
CA GLN A 466 21.33 -19.08 -17.23
C GLN A 466 22.42 -18.04 -17.53
N THR A 467 22.06 -16.76 -17.67
CA THR A 467 22.97 -15.70 -18.09
C THR A 467 23.78 -15.15 -16.92
N GLN A 468 23.14 -14.89 -15.78
CA GLN A 468 23.78 -14.20 -14.66
C GLN A 468 24.61 -15.12 -13.77
N SER A 469 24.29 -16.42 -13.68
CA SER A 469 25.11 -17.35 -12.87
C SER A 469 26.54 -17.50 -13.39
N VAL A 470 26.72 -17.42 -14.72
CA VAL A 470 28.05 -17.45 -15.34
C VAL A 470 28.82 -16.18 -14.98
N ALA A 471 28.19 -15.02 -15.13
CA ALA A 471 28.79 -13.73 -14.77
C ALA A 471 29.15 -13.65 -13.28
N LEU A 472 28.29 -14.19 -12.40
CA LEU A 472 28.56 -14.27 -10.97
C LEU A 472 29.79 -15.13 -10.67
N ALA A 473 29.88 -16.32 -11.27
CA ALA A 473 31.00 -17.22 -11.07
C ALA A 473 32.34 -16.58 -11.50
N ASP A 474 32.36 -15.89 -12.64
CA ASP A 474 33.54 -15.18 -13.14
C ASP A 474 33.93 -14.00 -12.24
N ALA A 475 32.94 -13.25 -11.72
CA ALA A 475 33.17 -12.14 -10.80
C ALA A 475 33.71 -12.64 -9.45
N MET A 476 33.12 -13.69 -8.87
CA MET A 476 33.57 -14.31 -7.62
C MET A 476 34.99 -14.86 -7.75
N ALA A 477 35.31 -15.53 -8.87
CA ALA A 477 36.65 -16.02 -9.15
C ALA A 477 37.69 -14.88 -9.28
N SER A 478 37.31 -13.79 -9.94
CA SER A 478 38.17 -12.61 -10.14
C SER A 478 38.43 -11.84 -8.84
N LEU A 479 37.42 -11.74 -7.97
CA LEU A 479 37.50 -11.07 -6.68
C LEU A 479 38.07 -11.98 -5.57
N GLY A 480 38.16 -13.29 -5.81
CA GLY A 480 38.68 -14.27 -4.86
C GLY A 480 37.76 -14.49 -3.66
N VAL A 481 36.44 -14.44 -3.86
CA VAL A 481 35.43 -14.55 -2.80
C VAL A 481 34.52 -15.76 -3.01
N CYS A 482 33.98 -16.29 -1.91
CA CYS A 482 32.98 -17.36 -1.91
C CYS A 482 31.59 -16.85 -1.50
N ASP A 483 30.59 -17.73 -1.57
CA ASP A 483 29.20 -17.43 -1.23
C ASP A 483 29.06 -17.00 0.24
N GLU A 484 29.82 -17.63 1.14
CA GLU A 484 29.87 -17.30 2.55
C GLU A 484 30.44 -15.89 2.81
N ASP A 485 31.42 -15.45 2.01
CA ASP A 485 31.97 -14.10 2.11
C ASP A 485 30.93 -13.06 1.72
N LEU A 486 30.18 -13.30 0.63
CA LEU A 486 29.11 -12.39 0.19
C LEU A 486 28.01 -12.25 1.25
N LYS A 487 27.61 -13.36 1.89
CA LYS A 487 26.65 -13.34 3.02
C LYS A 487 27.18 -12.57 4.22
N LEU A 488 28.47 -12.72 4.54
CA LEU A 488 29.11 -11.94 5.61
C LEU A 488 29.11 -10.46 5.28
N PHE A 489 29.44 -10.08 4.05
CA PHE A 489 29.44 -8.70 3.57
C PHE A 489 28.06 -8.05 3.64
N GLU A 490 26.99 -8.78 3.32
CA GLU A 490 25.62 -8.30 3.46
C GLU A 490 25.28 -7.99 4.92
N LEU A 491 25.70 -8.85 5.86
CA LEU A 491 25.50 -8.63 7.29
C LEU A 491 26.31 -7.43 7.80
N GLU A 492 27.57 -7.31 7.36
CA GLU A 492 28.42 -6.15 7.71
C GLU A 492 27.82 -4.84 7.19
N GLU A 493 27.32 -4.82 5.96
CA GLU A 493 26.64 -3.67 5.36
C GLU A 493 25.42 -3.26 6.20
N GLN A 494 24.53 -4.21 6.53
CA GLN A 494 23.35 -3.95 7.35
C GLN A 494 23.70 -3.39 8.74
N GLN A 495 24.67 -4.01 9.43
CA GLN A 495 25.11 -3.58 10.76
C GLN A 495 25.76 -2.19 10.73
N TYR A 496 26.57 -1.92 9.70
CA TYR A 496 27.19 -0.61 9.52
C TYR A 496 26.14 0.49 9.42
N PHE A 497 25.14 0.32 8.55
CA PHE A 497 24.08 1.32 8.37
C PHE A 497 23.11 1.42 9.54
N ALA A 498 22.91 0.35 10.32
CA ALA A 498 22.12 0.39 11.55
C ALA A 498 22.77 1.21 12.67
N THR A 499 24.11 1.21 12.73
CA THR A 499 24.89 1.91 13.77
C THR A 499 25.50 3.23 13.29
N LEU A 500 25.30 3.58 12.01
CA LEU A 500 25.92 4.75 11.38
C LEU A 500 25.49 6.06 12.07
N GLY A 501 26.47 6.73 12.69
CA GLY A 501 26.27 8.00 13.39
C GLY A 501 25.76 7.87 14.84
N GLN A 502 25.66 6.65 15.39
CA GLN A 502 25.44 6.44 16.82
C GLN A 502 26.77 6.56 17.58
N GLU A 503 26.72 7.18 18.76
CA GLU A 503 27.88 7.25 19.66
C GLU A 503 27.98 5.97 20.50
N PRO A 504 29.19 5.43 20.76
CA PRO A 504 29.36 4.33 21.69
C PRO A 504 28.85 4.73 23.07
N GLU A 505 28.05 3.86 23.70
CA GLU A 505 27.49 4.14 25.02
C GLU A 505 28.56 4.53 26.05
N TRP A 506 29.73 3.89 26.00
CA TRP A 506 30.86 4.19 26.89
C TRP A 506 31.28 5.65 26.84
N ASP A 507 31.34 6.27 25.66
CA ASP A 507 31.80 7.65 25.51
C ASP A 507 30.77 8.63 26.03
N VAL A 508 29.48 8.35 25.84
CA VAL A 508 28.39 9.14 26.41
C VAL A 508 28.45 9.10 27.94
N TYR A 509 28.66 7.91 28.52
CA TYR A 509 28.81 7.75 29.96
C TYR A 509 30.10 8.41 30.50
N ALA A 510 31.23 8.27 29.80
CA ALA A 510 32.49 8.88 30.18
C ALA A 510 32.42 10.41 30.17
N MET A 511 31.77 11.01 29.16
CA MET A 511 31.53 12.45 29.10
C MET A 511 30.72 12.94 30.30
N ALA A 512 29.56 12.33 30.56
CA ALA A 512 28.71 12.69 31.69
C ALA A 512 29.46 12.54 33.03
N TYR A 513 30.27 11.49 33.16
CA TYR A 513 31.11 11.27 34.34
C TYR A 513 32.16 12.38 34.52
N VAL A 514 32.86 12.77 33.45
CA VAL A 514 33.88 13.84 33.51
C VAL A 514 33.27 15.22 33.75
N GLU A 515 32.12 15.53 33.15
CA GLU A 515 31.38 16.78 33.43
C GLU A 515 30.95 16.85 34.90
N ALA A 516 30.44 15.75 35.46
CA ALA A 516 30.09 15.67 36.87
C ALA A 516 31.32 15.79 37.79
N LEU A 517 32.48 15.25 37.40
CA LEU A 517 33.74 15.44 38.14
C LEU A 517 34.22 16.90 38.10
N GLN A 518 34.07 17.59 36.98
CA GLN A 518 34.40 19.01 36.86
C GLN A 518 33.49 19.87 37.74
N GLU A 519 32.19 19.60 37.74
CA GLU A 519 31.23 20.28 38.60
C GLU A 519 31.50 19.99 40.09
N LEU A 520 31.79 18.74 40.43
CA LEU A 520 32.18 18.35 41.78
C LEU A 520 33.42 19.14 42.26
N HIS A 521 34.43 19.29 41.41
CA HIS A 521 35.65 20.05 41.74
C HIS A 521 35.35 21.56 41.92
N ALA A 522 34.53 22.13 41.04
CA ALA A 522 34.11 23.52 41.12
C ALA A 522 33.30 23.81 42.40
N ILE A 523 32.32 22.97 42.73
CA ILE A 523 31.51 23.11 43.95
C ILE A 523 32.35 22.88 45.20
N THR A 524 33.30 21.93 45.19
CA THR A 524 34.26 21.76 46.30
C THR A 524 35.02 23.06 46.59
N THR A 525 35.56 23.68 45.54
CA THR A 525 36.26 24.97 45.65
C THR A 525 35.34 26.07 46.19
N GLN A 526 34.09 26.14 45.70
CA GLN A 526 33.10 27.11 46.19
C GLN A 526 32.69 26.87 47.66
N VAL A 527 32.60 25.61 48.10
CA VAL A 527 32.35 25.26 49.51
C VAL A 527 33.50 25.71 50.41
N ASP A 528 34.74 25.56 49.94
CA ASP A 528 35.94 26.00 50.67
C ASP A 528 36.02 27.53 50.77
N GLU A 529 35.71 28.23 49.67
CA GLU A 529 35.59 29.69 49.65
C GLU A 529 34.46 30.20 50.55
N ALA A 530 33.27 29.59 50.45
CA ALA A 530 32.11 29.95 51.27
C ALA A 530 32.36 29.67 52.75
N SER A 531 33.05 28.57 53.07
CA SER A 531 33.48 28.24 54.44
C SER A 531 34.50 29.25 54.95
N SER A 532 35.48 29.65 54.13
CA SER A 532 36.47 30.69 54.47
C SER A 532 35.81 32.05 54.70
N ARG A 533 34.88 32.46 53.82
CA ARG A 533 34.11 33.70 53.98
C ARG A 533 33.25 33.70 55.23
N PHE A 534 32.62 32.57 55.57
CA PHE A 534 31.85 32.43 56.81
C PHE A 534 32.75 32.53 58.06
N LEU A 535 33.90 31.84 58.08
CA LEU A 535 34.85 31.89 59.20
C LEU A 535 35.42 33.30 59.41
N ASN A 536 35.71 34.02 58.32
CA ASN A 536 36.26 35.38 58.36
C ASN A 536 35.20 36.48 58.62
N ALA A 537 33.91 36.14 58.66
CA ALA A 537 32.83 37.09 58.93
C ALA A 537 32.68 37.44 60.42
N THR A 538 33.46 36.81 61.31
CA THR A 538 33.50 37.11 62.75
C THR A 538 34.72 37.98 63.06
N PRO A 539 34.57 39.25 63.49
CA PRO A 539 35.70 40.10 63.83
C PRO A 539 36.50 39.55 65.02
N THR A 540 37.84 39.57 64.95
CA THR A 540 38.74 39.25 66.08
C THR A 540 38.56 40.17 67.29
N ASP A 541 37.87 41.30 67.09
CA ASP A 541 37.77 42.44 67.99
C ASP A 541 36.36 42.54 68.61
N TYR A 542 35.60 41.43 68.63
CA TYR A 542 34.21 41.42 69.05
C TYR A 542 34.05 41.84 70.52
N GLN A 543 33.66 43.09 70.74
CA GLN A 543 33.30 43.64 72.05
C GLN A 543 31.77 43.73 72.15
N PHE A 544 31.18 42.91 73.03
CA PHE A 544 29.76 42.97 73.34
C PHE A 544 29.45 44.28 74.09
N LEU A 545 28.85 45.25 73.40
CA LEU A 545 28.36 46.50 74.01
C LEU A 545 26.83 46.40 74.21
N PRO A 546 26.31 46.54 75.44
CA PRO A 546 24.87 46.52 75.69
C PRO A 546 24.18 47.76 75.08
N PRO A 547 22.91 47.64 74.60
CA PRO A 547 22.30 48.65 73.74
C PRO A 547 21.84 49.89 74.51
N THR A 548 22.33 51.06 74.13
CA THR A 548 21.81 52.37 74.55
C THR A 548 21.31 53.13 73.31
N ASN A 549 20.01 52.97 73.03
CA ASN A 549 19.18 53.71 72.07
C ASN A 549 19.38 53.42 70.56
N GLY A 550 18.57 52.51 70.00
CA GLY A 550 18.36 52.28 68.56
C GLY A 550 18.25 50.79 68.19
N PRO A 551 17.59 50.41 67.07
CA PRO A 551 17.50 49.01 66.67
C PRO A 551 18.92 48.46 66.46
N THR A 552 19.18 47.37 67.15
CA THR A 552 20.50 46.78 67.36
C THR A 552 21.20 46.49 66.04
N ARG A 553 22.45 46.97 65.87
CA ARG A 553 23.39 46.57 64.80
C ARG A 553 23.56 45.04 64.70
N TYR A 554 23.24 44.35 65.80
CA TYR A 554 23.15 42.90 65.94
C TYR A 554 22.21 42.21 64.92
N GLU A 555 21.07 42.79 64.56
CA GLU A 555 20.14 42.15 63.60
C GLU A 555 20.68 42.14 62.16
N MET A 556 21.38 43.20 61.76
CA MET A 556 21.99 43.31 60.42
C MET A 556 23.19 42.36 60.26
N GLU A 557 24.05 42.26 61.27
CA GLU A 557 25.20 41.36 61.33
C GLU A 557 24.78 39.88 61.48
N MET A 558 23.72 39.60 62.25
CA MET A 558 23.13 38.27 62.33
C MET A 558 22.45 37.87 61.01
N SER A 559 21.83 38.81 60.29
CA SER A 559 21.23 38.53 58.98
C SER A 559 22.28 38.19 57.90
N THR A 560 23.46 38.81 57.96
CA THR A 560 24.56 38.59 56.99
C THR A 560 25.30 37.28 57.27
N THR A 561 25.61 36.99 58.53
CA THR A 561 26.18 35.69 58.94
C THR A 561 25.21 34.53 58.67
N ARG A 562 23.90 34.72 58.88
CA ARG A 562 22.87 33.72 58.54
C ARG A 562 22.76 33.48 57.04
N LYS A 563 22.85 34.53 56.20
CA LYS A 563 22.89 34.39 54.73
C LYS A 563 24.12 33.61 54.27
N LEU A 564 25.30 33.88 54.84
CA LEU A 564 26.53 33.15 54.55
C LEU A 564 26.44 31.68 54.97
N GLU A 565 25.87 31.38 56.14
CA GLU A 565 25.65 29.99 56.59
C GLU A 565 24.60 29.26 55.75
N THR A 566 23.50 29.91 55.37
CA THR A 566 22.51 29.32 54.46
C THR A 566 23.14 28.98 53.10
N TRP A 567 23.92 29.90 52.52
CA TRP A 567 24.63 29.67 51.26
C TRP A 567 25.64 28.53 51.36
N ARG A 568 26.39 28.47 52.46
CA ARG A 568 27.33 27.37 52.74
C ARG A 568 26.63 26.02 52.91
N ARG A 569 25.47 25.97 53.58
CA ARG A 569 24.67 24.74 53.72
C ARG A 569 24.13 24.27 52.37
N TYR A 570 23.60 25.19 51.56
CA TYR A 570 23.17 24.91 50.20
C TYR A 570 24.30 24.29 49.36
N LEU A 571 25.48 24.89 49.34
CA LEU A 571 26.63 24.35 48.59
C LEU A 571 27.10 22.99 49.11
N ARG A 572 27.03 22.75 50.43
CA ARG A 572 27.36 21.44 51.03
C ARG A 572 26.35 20.35 50.67
N GLU A 573 25.07 20.70 50.64
CA GLU A 573 24.03 19.77 50.24
C GLU A 573 24.14 19.45 48.75
N HIS A 574 24.43 20.46 47.92
CA HIS A 574 24.74 20.29 46.49
C HIS A 574 25.97 19.40 46.28
N LEU A 575 27.03 19.60 47.06
CA LEU A 575 28.23 18.74 47.03
C LEU A 575 27.88 17.27 47.35
N ASN A 576 27.04 17.03 48.35
CA ASN A 576 26.64 15.67 48.72
C ASN A 576 25.82 14.99 47.61
N ILE A 577 24.93 15.72 46.93
CA ILE A 577 24.14 15.21 45.80
C ILE A 577 25.07 14.83 44.65
N LEU A 578 25.96 15.73 44.23
CA LEU A 578 26.93 15.47 43.16
C LEU A 578 27.87 14.31 43.52
N MET A 579 28.29 14.19 44.78
CA MET A 579 29.08 13.04 45.24
C MET A 579 28.32 11.71 45.07
N GLN A 580 27.02 11.68 45.38
CA GLN A 580 26.20 10.48 45.19
C GLN A 580 26.04 10.13 43.71
N GLU A 581 25.83 11.13 42.84
CA GLU A 581 25.72 10.94 41.39
C GLU A 581 27.03 10.39 40.80
N VAL A 582 28.17 10.97 41.16
CA VAL A 582 29.49 10.49 40.75
C VAL A 582 29.75 9.05 41.22
N ILE A 583 29.39 8.70 42.46
CA ILE A 583 29.50 7.33 42.97
C ILE A 583 28.58 6.36 42.20
N ALA A 584 27.36 6.77 41.90
CA ALA A 584 26.43 5.94 41.12
C ALA A 584 26.97 5.66 39.71
N MET A 585 27.59 6.67 39.07
CA MET A 585 28.27 6.50 37.79
C MET A 585 29.51 5.61 37.90
N GLU A 586 30.33 5.76 38.95
CA GLU A 586 31.49 4.90 39.21
C GLU A 586 31.09 3.42 39.31
N VAL A 587 30.00 3.12 40.02
CA VAL A 587 29.45 1.76 40.13
C VAL A 587 28.94 1.26 38.77
N LYS A 588 28.17 2.08 38.04
CA LYS A 588 27.60 1.70 36.74
C LYS A 588 28.69 1.44 35.68
N MET A 589 29.76 2.21 35.69
CA MET A 589 30.87 2.11 34.73
C MET A 589 31.98 1.14 35.19
N GLY A 590 31.90 0.58 36.39
CA GLY A 590 32.93 -0.32 36.94
C GLY A 590 34.26 0.37 37.27
N ILE A 591 34.24 1.67 37.58
CA ILE A 591 35.43 2.48 37.88
C ILE A 591 35.84 2.23 39.33
N THR A 592 37.04 1.68 39.54
CA THR A 592 37.54 1.35 40.88
C THR A 592 38.15 2.53 41.62
N ASN A 593 38.74 3.48 40.89
CA ASN A 593 39.36 4.68 41.44
C ASN A 593 38.84 5.92 40.71
N ARG A 594 38.38 6.92 41.46
CA ARG A 594 37.89 8.18 40.90
C ARG A 594 38.94 8.86 40.04
N TRP A 595 38.57 9.19 38.81
CA TRP A 595 39.48 9.84 37.87
C TRP A 595 39.91 11.22 38.37
N GLN A 596 41.20 11.49 38.24
CA GLN A 596 41.83 12.77 38.52
C GLN A 596 42.14 13.51 37.21
N PRO A 597 42.30 14.85 37.24
CA PRO A 597 42.65 15.64 36.05
C PRO A 597 43.95 15.20 35.34
N SER A 598 44.83 14.49 36.04
CA SER A 598 46.07 13.93 35.51
C SER A 598 45.91 12.55 34.85
N ASP A 599 44.79 11.88 35.05
CA ASP A 599 44.59 10.50 34.61
C ASP A 599 44.35 10.45 33.11
N ALA A 600 44.97 9.48 32.43
CA ALA A 600 44.81 9.28 30.99
C ALA A 600 43.34 9.25 30.52
N PRO A 601 42.42 8.46 31.13
CA PRO A 601 41.03 8.42 30.69
C PRO A 601 40.29 9.76 30.87
N TYR A 602 40.64 10.54 31.91
CA TYR A 602 40.09 11.88 32.09
C TYR A 602 40.57 12.83 31.00
N VAL A 603 41.87 12.87 30.73
CA VAL A 603 42.48 13.74 29.72
C VAL A 603 41.95 13.42 28.32
N GLU A 604 41.79 12.14 28.00
CA GLU A 604 41.23 11.69 26.72
C GLU A 604 39.76 12.09 26.56
N THR A 605 38.95 11.90 27.61
CA THR A 605 37.53 12.31 27.60
C THR A 605 37.38 13.83 27.51
N VAL A 606 38.23 14.63 28.17
CA VAL A 606 38.23 16.09 28.04
C VAL A 606 38.55 16.54 26.61
N LYS A 607 39.53 15.88 25.95
CA LYS A 607 39.80 16.11 24.51
C LYS A 607 38.60 15.73 23.65
N TYR A 608 37.91 14.65 24.01
CA TYR A 608 36.70 14.24 23.32
C TYR A 608 35.57 15.26 23.47
N ILE A 609 35.25 15.71 24.69
CA ILE A 609 34.25 16.76 24.97
C ILE A 609 34.50 18.02 24.12
N ALA A 610 35.77 18.43 23.97
CA ALA A 610 36.15 19.58 23.15
C ALA A 610 35.84 19.41 21.65
N THR A 611 35.87 18.17 21.14
CA THR A 611 35.63 17.84 19.73
C THR A 611 34.27 17.19 19.46
N HIS A 612 33.51 16.84 20.51
CA HIS A 612 32.27 16.06 20.50
C HIS A 612 31.21 16.63 19.54
N LYS A 613 30.86 17.91 19.72
CA LYS A 613 29.88 18.58 18.84
C LYS A 613 30.30 18.66 17.38
N TYR A 614 31.61 18.68 17.09
CA TYR A 614 32.11 18.57 15.72
C TYR A 614 31.99 17.13 15.19
N GLN A 615 32.39 16.13 15.99
CA GLN A 615 32.25 14.72 15.62
C GLN A 615 30.79 14.31 15.42
N LEU A 616 29.85 14.79 16.24
CA LEU A 616 28.42 14.58 16.05
C LEU A 616 27.88 15.20 14.75
N ALA A 617 28.30 16.43 14.44
CA ALA A 617 27.89 17.09 13.20
C ALA A 617 28.52 16.40 11.97
N LEU A 618 29.77 15.97 12.09
CA LEU A 618 30.47 15.21 11.07
C LEU A 618 29.82 13.84 10.85
N GLY A 619 29.47 13.11 11.92
CA GLY A 619 28.76 11.82 11.85
C GLY A 619 27.37 11.95 11.23
N LYS A 620 26.64 13.04 11.53
CA LYS A 620 25.36 13.35 10.85
C LYS A 620 25.55 13.64 9.37
N LEU A 621 26.56 14.41 9.00
CA LEU A 621 26.87 14.68 7.59
C LEU A 621 27.29 13.39 6.87
N GLN A 622 28.18 12.60 7.48
CA GLN A 622 28.61 11.30 6.96
C GLN A 622 27.42 10.38 6.71
N ARG A 623 26.49 10.28 7.67
CA ARG A 623 25.27 9.50 7.50
C ARG A 623 24.48 9.95 6.28
N LEU A 624 24.22 11.26 6.13
CA LEU A 624 23.44 11.79 5.01
C LEU A 624 24.15 11.61 3.66
N VAL A 625 25.45 11.88 3.60
CA VAL A 625 26.25 11.77 2.37
C VAL A 625 26.39 10.31 1.93
N ILE A 626 26.79 9.41 2.84
CA ILE A 626 26.98 7.99 2.52
C ILE A 626 25.63 7.39 2.10
N GLN A 627 24.55 7.65 2.84
CA GLN A 627 23.21 7.19 2.45
C GLN A 627 22.86 7.66 1.05
N ARG A 628 23.06 8.95 0.75
CA ARG A 628 22.70 9.51 -0.56
C ARG A 628 23.55 8.97 -1.72
N LEU A 629 24.85 8.78 -1.52
CA LEU A 629 25.73 8.21 -2.56
C LEU A 629 25.34 6.77 -2.90
N PHE A 630 24.97 5.97 -1.89
CA PHE A 630 24.49 4.62 -2.11
C PHE A 630 23.09 4.58 -2.75
N GLU A 631 22.20 5.52 -2.41
CA GLU A 631 20.92 5.72 -3.11
C GLU A 631 21.13 6.05 -4.59
N LEU A 632 21.96 7.06 -4.90
CA LEU A 632 22.23 7.51 -6.27
C LEU A 632 22.91 6.43 -7.13
N HIS A 633 23.83 5.65 -6.53
CA HIS A 633 24.50 4.55 -7.23
C HIS A 633 23.49 3.48 -7.66
N LYS A 634 22.54 3.11 -6.78
CA LYS A 634 21.49 2.14 -7.10
C LYS A 634 20.51 2.62 -8.16
N LEU A 635 20.37 3.93 -8.33
CA LEU A 635 19.53 4.54 -9.37
C LEU A 635 20.27 4.71 -10.70
N ASN A 636 21.55 4.33 -10.81
CA ASN A 636 22.42 4.63 -11.95
C ASN A 636 22.47 6.13 -12.34
N LEU A 637 22.13 7.01 -11.39
CA LEU A 637 22.09 8.48 -11.55
C LEU A 637 23.41 9.15 -11.14
N ALA A 638 24.51 8.39 -11.06
CA ALA A 638 25.80 8.89 -10.59
C ALA A 638 26.42 10.00 -11.48
N GLN A 639 25.83 10.28 -12.67
CA GLN A 639 26.32 11.26 -13.65
C GLN A 639 25.35 12.43 -13.92
N THR A 640 24.17 12.48 -13.31
CA THR A 640 23.22 13.61 -13.45
C THR A 640 23.49 14.70 -12.42
N GLU A 641 23.27 15.97 -12.79
CA GLU A 641 23.43 17.11 -11.88
C GLU A 641 22.61 16.88 -10.59
N PRO A 642 23.22 17.02 -9.40
CA PRO A 642 22.52 16.70 -8.17
C PRO A 642 21.42 17.74 -7.86
N PRO A 643 20.25 17.30 -7.38
CA PRO A 643 19.22 18.20 -6.88
C PRO A 643 19.71 19.00 -5.67
N ASP A 644 19.08 20.16 -5.43
CA ASP A 644 19.32 21.07 -4.30
C ASP A 644 19.30 20.42 -2.90
N THR A 645 18.84 19.17 -2.78
CA THR A 645 18.90 18.35 -1.54
C THR A 645 20.30 17.99 -1.04
N LEU A 646 21.34 17.99 -1.88
CA LEU A 646 22.75 17.94 -1.43
C LEU A 646 23.18 19.24 -0.72
N GLN A 647 22.31 20.27 -0.77
CA GLN A 647 22.32 21.37 0.17
C GLN A 647 21.82 20.96 1.55
N GLY A 648 22.58 20.06 2.20
CA GLY A 648 22.33 19.62 3.57
C GLY A 648 22.03 20.81 4.50
N ASN A 649 21.15 20.57 5.48
CA ASN A 649 20.64 21.55 6.45
C ASN A 649 21.64 22.70 6.70
N PRO A 650 21.32 23.96 6.38
CA PRO A 650 22.26 25.09 6.46
C PRO A 650 22.90 25.24 7.86
N LYS A 651 22.23 24.73 8.91
CA LYS A 651 22.78 24.65 10.26
C LYS A 651 23.95 23.67 10.37
N CYS A 652 23.88 22.50 9.73
CA CYS A 652 24.98 21.52 9.73
C CYS A 652 26.18 22.03 8.93
N ARG A 653 25.92 22.66 7.78
CA ARG A 653 26.95 23.33 6.95
C ARG A 653 27.71 24.39 7.75
N HIS A 654 26.97 25.29 8.40
CA HIS A 654 27.55 26.32 9.25
C HIS A 654 28.32 25.74 10.45
N LEU A 655 27.79 24.71 11.10
CA LEU A 655 28.44 24.11 12.27
C LEU A 655 29.78 23.45 11.93
N ILE A 656 29.86 22.75 10.79
CA ILE A 656 31.10 22.11 10.32
C ILE A 656 32.11 23.16 9.88
N GLN A 657 31.68 24.18 9.13
CA GLN A 657 32.53 25.27 8.66
C GLN A 657 33.13 26.09 9.83
N CYS A 658 32.31 26.47 10.81
CA CYS A 658 32.78 27.26 11.96
C CYS A 658 33.67 26.45 12.90
N ARG A 659 33.43 25.14 13.04
CA ARG A 659 34.18 24.30 13.98
C ARG A 659 35.44 23.69 13.37
N SER A 660 35.49 23.43 12.06
CA SER A 660 36.72 22.93 11.40
C SER A 660 37.90 23.90 11.59
N VAL A 661 37.62 25.20 11.58
CA VAL A 661 38.57 26.29 11.82
C VAL A 661 38.98 26.41 13.31
N ALA A 662 38.10 25.99 14.22
CA ALA A 662 38.32 26.09 15.67
C ALA A 662 39.01 24.85 16.29
N LEU A 663 39.22 23.78 15.52
CA LEU A 663 39.93 22.57 15.95
C LEU A 663 41.45 22.77 15.90
N ASN A 664 42.18 21.97 16.68
CA ASN A 664 43.64 22.01 16.72
C ASN A 664 44.22 20.60 16.49
N PRO A 665 44.82 20.32 15.31
CA PRO A 665 45.02 21.24 14.17
C PRO A 665 43.70 21.56 13.43
N PRO A 666 43.63 22.71 12.72
CA PRO A 666 42.49 23.09 11.90
C PRO A 666 42.25 22.05 10.80
N ARG A 667 40.98 21.70 10.55
CA ARG A 667 40.60 20.73 9.52
C ARG A 667 40.18 21.43 8.21
N PRO A 668 40.41 20.82 7.03
CA PRO A 668 40.03 21.41 5.75
C PRO A 668 38.51 21.66 5.68
N THR A 669 38.12 22.81 5.11
CA THR A 669 36.72 23.17 4.88
C THR A 669 36.14 22.44 3.68
N LEU A 670 34.88 21.99 3.75
CA LEU A 670 34.20 21.34 2.63
C LEU A 670 33.99 22.30 1.48
N ASP A 671 34.39 21.86 0.29
CA ASP A 671 34.07 22.49 -0.99
C ASP A 671 32.79 21.84 -1.54
N TRP A 672 31.65 22.49 -1.32
CA TRP A 672 30.34 21.95 -1.66
C TRP A 672 30.12 21.79 -3.16
N ASP A 673 30.83 22.57 -3.97
CA ASP A 673 30.81 22.45 -5.44
C ASP A 673 31.55 21.19 -5.91
N LYS A 674 32.45 20.61 -5.10
CA LYS A 674 33.08 19.32 -5.39
C LYS A 674 32.30 18.13 -4.83
N VAL A 675 31.66 18.31 -3.67
CA VAL A 675 30.85 17.29 -3.00
C VAL A 675 29.69 16.80 -3.87
N SER A 676 29.10 17.71 -4.66
CA SER A 676 28.06 17.42 -5.64
C SER A 676 28.52 16.53 -6.80
N HIS A 677 29.83 16.47 -7.08
CA HIS A 677 30.38 15.74 -8.23
C HIS A 677 31.00 14.39 -7.85
N TYR A 678 31.00 14.02 -6.58
CA TYR A 678 31.56 12.73 -6.17
C TYR A 678 30.63 11.58 -6.53
N SER A 679 31.16 10.63 -7.30
CA SER A 679 30.45 9.44 -7.75
C SER A 679 30.79 8.23 -6.84
N PHE A 680 31.89 8.30 -6.10
CA PHE A 680 32.43 7.18 -5.32
C PHE A 680 32.79 7.59 -3.88
N LEU A 681 32.63 6.65 -2.94
CA LEU A 681 32.96 6.82 -1.52
C LEU A 681 34.42 7.21 -1.28
N GLU A 682 35.32 6.79 -2.17
CA GLU A 682 36.75 7.04 -2.10
C GLU A 682 37.11 8.53 -2.28
N GLU A 683 36.27 9.29 -2.97
CA GLU A 683 36.49 10.70 -3.30
C GLU A 683 36.14 11.62 -2.12
N PHE A 684 35.45 11.08 -1.10
CA PHE A 684 35.03 11.81 0.08
C PHE A 684 36.12 11.80 1.17
N ASN A 685 37.16 12.64 0.97
CA ASN A 685 38.29 12.76 1.91
C ASN A 685 37.87 13.09 3.37
N LEU A 686 36.68 13.64 3.58
CA LEU A 686 36.13 13.93 4.91
C LEU A 686 35.82 12.68 5.73
N LEU A 687 35.62 11.53 5.08
CA LEU A 687 35.36 10.24 5.74
C LEU A 687 36.61 9.68 6.44
N HIS A 688 37.82 10.14 6.09
CA HIS A 688 39.07 9.81 6.79
C HIS A 688 39.04 10.17 8.28
N ASP A 689 38.26 11.19 8.65
CA ASP A 689 38.25 11.76 10.00
C ASP A 689 37.16 11.18 10.89
N THR A 690 36.47 10.17 10.39
CA THR A 690 35.37 9.50 11.08
C THR A 690 35.88 8.24 11.76
N ARG A 691 35.25 7.84 12.87
CA ARG A 691 35.77 6.79 13.77
C ARG A 691 35.86 5.39 13.11
N HIS A 692 35.26 5.20 11.94
CA HIS A 692 35.29 3.96 11.17
C HIS A 692 35.46 4.30 9.68
N ASP A 693 36.67 4.12 9.14
CA ASP A 693 36.92 4.32 7.71
C ASP A 693 36.22 3.22 6.91
N ILE A 694 35.11 3.59 6.28
CA ILE A 694 34.28 2.69 5.49
C ILE A 694 35.06 2.09 4.31
N ARG A 695 36.08 2.77 3.79
CA ARG A 695 36.82 2.32 2.61
C ARG A 695 37.72 1.12 2.87
N GLU A 696 38.02 0.82 4.14
CA GLU A 696 38.74 -0.40 4.51
C GLU A 696 37.85 -1.66 4.35
N LYS A 697 36.53 -1.49 4.19
CA LYS A 697 35.58 -2.59 4.04
C LYS A 697 35.46 -3.02 2.59
N GLN A 698 35.74 -4.31 2.33
CA GLN A 698 35.69 -4.89 0.99
C GLN A 698 34.32 -4.75 0.31
N TRP A 699 33.23 -4.85 1.06
CA TRP A 699 31.85 -4.73 0.56
C TRP A 699 31.50 -3.35 0.00
N THR A 700 32.34 -2.34 0.20
CA THR A 700 32.09 -0.97 -0.28
C THR A 700 32.64 -0.73 -1.68
N GLN A 701 33.49 -1.64 -2.18
CA GLN A 701 34.08 -1.56 -3.52
C GLN A 701 33.00 -1.77 -4.59
N PRO A 702 32.95 -0.96 -5.67
CA PRO A 702 31.91 -1.07 -6.70
C PRO A 702 31.74 -2.48 -7.28
N ALA A 703 32.84 -3.13 -7.65
CA ALA A 703 32.80 -4.50 -8.18
C ALA A 703 32.23 -5.52 -7.18
N MET A 704 32.55 -5.37 -5.89
CA MET A 704 32.00 -6.22 -4.83
C MET A 704 30.50 -5.99 -4.66
N ARG A 705 30.04 -4.73 -4.68
CA ARG A 705 28.61 -4.38 -4.57
C ARG A 705 27.78 -4.93 -5.72
N GLU A 706 28.27 -4.81 -6.95
CA GLU A 706 27.62 -5.41 -8.11
C GLU A 706 27.56 -6.94 -8.01
N THR A 707 28.65 -7.56 -7.54
CA THR A 707 28.69 -9.02 -7.30
C THR A 707 27.67 -9.44 -6.24
N MET A 708 27.55 -8.70 -5.12
CA MET A 708 26.52 -8.94 -4.09
C MET A 708 25.10 -8.73 -4.63
N HIS A 709 24.88 -7.72 -5.47
CA HIS A 709 23.58 -7.50 -6.12
C HIS A 709 23.20 -8.65 -7.04
N LEU A 710 24.12 -9.07 -7.91
CA LEU A 710 23.94 -10.20 -8.82
C LEU A 710 23.64 -11.49 -8.07
N HIS A 711 24.41 -11.76 -7.01
CA HIS A 711 24.22 -12.90 -6.12
C HIS A 711 22.80 -12.93 -5.52
N ARG A 712 22.33 -11.82 -4.96
CA ARG A 712 20.97 -11.71 -4.41
C ARG A 712 19.90 -11.90 -5.48
N ARG A 713 20.07 -11.28 -6.65
CA ARG A 713 19.11 -11.41 -7.76
C ARG A 713 18.97 -12.88 -8.20
N ILE A 714 20.08 -13.62 -8.30
CA ILE A 714 20.04 -15.05 -8.61
C ILE A 714 19.37 -15.85 -7.51
N GLN A 715 19.60 -15.56 -6.23
CA GLN A 715 18.88 -16.22 -5.14
C GLN A 715 17.37 -15.96 -5.19
N ARG A 716 16.96 -14.71 -5.43
CA ARG A 716 15.54 -14.33 -5.65
C ARG A 716 14.94 -15.05 -6.87
N ALA A 717 15.70 -15.20 -7.95
CA ALA A 717 15.28 -15.95 -9.13
C ALA A 717 15.00 -17.44 -8.79
N HIS A 718 15.87 -18.10 -8.01
CA HIS A 718 15.63 -19.48 -7.58
C HIS A 718 14.38 -19.63 -6.69
N GLU A 719 14.11 -18.67 -5.82
CA GLU A 719 12.88 -18.64 -5.01
C GLU A 719 11.63 -18.45 -5.88
N GLU A 720 11.72 -17.63 -6.93
CA GLU A 720 10.63 -17.39 -7.86
C GLU A 720 10.29 -18.65 -8.67
N ILE A 721 11.28 -19.41 -9.15
CA ILE A 721 11.01 -20.72 -9.79
C ILE A 721 10.24 -21.67 -8.87
N GLN A 722 10.62 -21.73 -7.58
CA GLN A 722 9.93 -22.60 -6.62
C GLN A 722 8.46 -22.18 -6.45
N LYS A 723 8.22 -20.87 -6.41
CA LYS A 723 6.87 -20.31 -6.31
C LYS A 723 6.05 -20.55 -7.57
N CYS A 724 6.59 -20.27 -8.76
CA CYS A 724 5.91 -20.55 -10.03
C CYS A 724 5.55 -22.04 -10.16
N ASN A 725 6.44 -22.95 -9.74
CA ASN A 725 6.15 -24.40 -9.73
C ASN A 725 4.94 -24.75 -8.86
N VAL A 726 4.79 -24.08 -7.71
CA VAL A 726 3.63 -24.25 -6.82
C VAL A 726 2.37 -23.69 -7.47
N GLU A 727 2.42 -22.46 -7.97
CA GLU A 727 1.27 -21.75 -8.52
C GLU A 727 0.74 -22.42 -9.79
N VAL A 728 1.62 -22.80 -10.72
CA VAL A 728 1.27 -23.56 -11.94
C VAL A 728 0.52 -24.85 -11.59
N ARG A 729 0.99 -25.60 -10.59
CA ARG A 729 0.35 -26.85 -10.17
C ARG A 729 -1.00 -26.60 -9.48
N ARG A 730 -1.10 -25.55 -8.66
CA ARG A 730 -2.38 -25.13 -8.04
C ARG A 730 -3.41 -24.77 -9.11
N ILE A 731 -2.99 -24.03 -10.15
CA ILE A 731 -3.86 -23.64 -11.27
C ILE A 731 -4.36 -24.85 -12.05
N HIS A 732 -3.46 -25.75 -12.44
CA HIS A 732 -3.85 -26.98 -13.13
C HIS A 732 -4.85 -27.80 -12.30
N THR A 733 -4.61 -27.90 -10.99
CA THR A 733 -5.49 -28.65 -10.08
C THR A 733 -6.87 -27.99 -9.96
N HIS A 734 -6.91 -26.68 -9.77
CA HIS A 734 -8.16 -25.93 -9.67
C HIS A 734 -9.01 -26.05 -10.92
N ILE A 735 -8.42 -25.90 -12.12
CA ILE A 735 -9.16 -26.00 -13.38
C ILE A 735 -9.81 -27.38 -13.53
N ARG A 736 -9.06 -28.45 -13.21
CA ARG A 736 -9.59 -29.82 -13.22
C ARG A 736 -10.77 -29.97 -12.26
N ASP A 737 -10.60 -29.53 -11.01
CA ASP A 737 -11.61 -29.69 -9.97
C ASP A 737 -12.85 -28.82 -10.24
N GLU A 738 -12.65 -27.62 -10.79
CA GLU A 738 -13.71 -26.70 -11.24
C GLU A 738 -14.51 -27.30 -12.39
N ASP A 739 -13.87 -27.94 -13.37
CA ASP A 739 -14.58 -28.55 -14.50
C ASP A 739 -15.45 -29.76 -14.09
N MET A 740 -14.98 -30.55 -13.12
CA MET A 740 -15.77 -31.63 -12.51
C MET A 740 -17.00 -31.07 -11.76
N LEU A 741 -16.82 -29.97 -11.02
CA LEU A 741 -17.91 -29.28 -10.33
C LEU A 741 -18.93 -28.75 -11.34
N PHE A 742 -18.48 -28.11 -12.42
CA PHE A 742 -19.36 -27.59 -13.47
C PHE A 742 -20.24 -28.68 -14.06
N SER A 743 -19.64 -29.81 -14.44
CA SER A 743 -20.38 -30.94 -15.02
C SER A 743 -21.42 -31.47 -14.03
N THR A 744 -21.04 -31.63 -12.76
CA THR A 744 -21.94 -32.13 -11.70
C THR A 744 -23.13 -31.19 -11.45
N VAL A 745 -22.88 -29.88 -11.35
CA VAL A 745 -23.92 -28.88 -11.08
C VAL A 745 -24.84 -28.69 -12.29
N LEU A 746 -24.30 -28.68 -13.51
CA LEU A 746 -25.08 -28.60 -14.74
C LEU A 746 -26.00 -29.82 -14.89
N ASP A 747 -25.48 -31.02 -14.67
CA ASP A 747 -26.29 -32.23 -14.69
C ASP A 747 -27.43 -32.15 -13.67
N ASP A 748 -27.15 -31.81 -12.40
CA ASP A 748 -28.20 -31.67 -11.38
C ASP A 748 -29.28 -30.64 -11.76
N LEU A 749 -28.88 -29.45 -12.22
CA LEU A 749 -29.80 -28.40 -12.64
C LEU A 749 -30.65 -28.83 -13.84
N CYS A 750 -30.05 -29.55 -14.79
CA CYS A 750 -30.74 -30.10 -15.95
C CYS A 750 -31.80 -31.13 -15.53
N HIS A 751 -31.44 -32.07 -14.65
CA HIS A 751 -32.36 -33.09 -14.12
C HIS A 751 -33.53 -32.47 -13.35
N ARG A 752 -33.29 -31.38 -12.62
CA ARG A 752 -34.34 -30.64 -11.89
C ARG A 752 -35.17 -29.71 -12.77
N GLN A 753 -34.82 -29.54 -14.05
CA GLN A 753 -35.39 -28.53 -14.95
C GLN A 753 -35.38 -27.13 -14.31
N ASP A 754 -34.29 -26.81 -13.61
CA ASP A 754 -34.16 -25.54 -12.90
C ASP A 754 -33.96 -24.41 -13.93
N PRO A 755 -34.75 -23.32 -13.89
CA PRO A 755 -34.57 -22.16 -14.78
C PRO A 755 -33.18 -21.53 -14.74
N LEU A 756 -32.41 -21.78 -13.67
CA LEU A 756 -31.04 -21.31 -13.52
C LEU A 756 -30.04 -22.07 -14.43
N HIS A 757 -30.39 -23.25 -14.95
CA HIS A 757 -29.52 -24.10 -15.75
C HIS A 757 -28.85 -23.32 -16.90
N GLY A 758 -29.60 -22.53 -17.67
CA GLY A 758 -29.05 -21.78 -18.79
C GLY A 758 -28.02 -20.72 -18.37
N ALA A 759 -28.25 -20.04 -17.25
CA ALA A 759 -27.30 -19.04 -16.73
C ALA A 759 -26.01 -19.69 -16.20
N VAL A 760 -26.12 -20.86 -15.56
CA VAL A 760 -24.94 -21.62 -15.11
C VAL A 760 -24.19 -22.20 -16.31
N LEU A 761 -24.90 -22.66 -17.34
CA LEU A 761 -24.29 -23.15 -18.57
C LEU A 761 -23.51 -22.05 -19.29
N GLU A 762 -24.08 -20.85 -19.43
CA GLU A 762 -23.40 -19.70 -20.02
C GLU A 762 -22.12 -19.37 -19.21
N TYR A 763 -22.22 -19.28 -17.88
CA TYR A 763 -21.07 -19.04 -17.01
C TYR A 763 -19.97 -20.11 -17.18
N CYS A 764 -20.34 -21.39 -17.10
CA CYS A 764 -19.40 -22.50 -17.23
C CYS A 764 -18.75 -22.54 -18.62
N SER A 765 -19.50 -22.23 -19.67
CA SER A 765 -18.99 -22.20 -21.04
C SER A 765 -17.93 -21.12 -21.21
N CYS A 766 -18.23 -19.88 -20.78
CA CYS A 766 -17.26 -18.78 -20.79
C CYS A 766 -16.01 -19.12 -19.97
N ARG A 767 -16.19 -19.71 -18.77
CA ARG A 767 -15.07 -20.08 -17.91
C ARG A 767 -14.21 -21.21 -18.50
N ARG A 768 -14.81 -22.20 -19.16
CA ARG A 768 -14.09 -23.30 -19.85
C ARG A 768 -13.22 -22.82 -21.00
N VAL A 769 -13.69 -21.85 -21.78
CA VAL A 769 -12.88 -21.23 -22.85
C VAL A 769 -11.62 -20.60 -22.25
N VAL A 770 -11.78 -19.78 -21.21
CA VAL A 770 -10.63 -19.16 -20.51
C VAL A 770 -9.72 -20.22 -19.88
N ASN A 771 -10.28 -21.25 -19.23
CA ASN A 771 -9.50 -22.33 -18.65
C ASN A 771 -8.70 -23.12 -19.70
N THR A 772 -9.24 -23.27 -20.92
CA THR A 772 -8.53 -23.92 -22.03
C THR A 772 -7.29 -23.11 -22.44
N HIS A 773 -7.45 -21.79 -22.57
CA HIS A 773 -6.33 -20.86 -22.80
C HIS A 773 -5.26 -20.98 -21.71
N ILE A 774 -5.68 -20.99 -20.44
CA ILE A 774 -4.77 -21.13 -19.31
C ILE A 774 -3.98 -22.44 -19.39
N LEU A 775 -4.68 -23.56 -19.59
CA LEU A 775 -4.07 -24.89 -19.72
C LEU A 775 -3.10 -24.98 -20.90
N ALA A 776 -3.37 -24.32 -22.03
CA ALA A 776 -2.46 -24.27 -23.17
C ALA A 776 -1.12 -23.61 -22.81
N PHE A 777 -1.14 -22.49 -22.09
CA PHE A 777 0.08 -21.89 -21.56
C PHE A 777 0.78 -22.75 -20.50
N LEU A 778 0.03 -23.46 -19.64
CA LEU A 778 0.67 -24.40 -18.70
C LEU A 778 1.46 -25.49 -19.45
N GLN A 779 0.94 -26.01 -20.58
CA GLN A 779 1.67 -26.95 -21.43
C GLN A 779 2.97 -26.34 -21.99
N ARG A 780 2.96 -25.06 -22.35
CA ARG A 780 4.18 -24.34 -22.76
C ARG A 780 5.18 -24.25 -21.62
N ILE A 781 4.75 -23.93 -20.40
CA ILE A 781 5.61 -23.92 -19.20
C ILE A 781 6.24 -25.30 -18.99
N TYR A 782 5.46 -26.38 -19.07
CA TYR A 782 5.96 -27.75 -18.90
C TYR A 782 6.99 -28.14 -19.97
N ALA A 783 6.90 -27.55 -21.16
CA ALA A 783 7.82 -27.78 -22.27
C ALA A 783 9.10 -26.93 -22.20
N LEU A 784 9.19 -25.93 -21.30
CA LEU A 784 10.38 -25.10 -21.17
C LEU A 784 11.61 -25.92 -20.74
N GLN A 785 12.73 -25.68 -21.41
CA GLN A 785 14.01 -26.26 -21.03
C GLN A 785 14.46 -25.63 -19.70
N GLY A 786 14.34 -26.37 -18.61
CA GLY A 786 14.61 -25.87 -17.25
C GLY A 786 13.38 -25.89 -16.33
N PHE A 787 12.22 -26.35 -16.82
CA PHE A 787 11.09 -26.66 -15.93
C PHE A 787 11.48 -27.72 -14.90
N THR A 788 11.19 -27.46 -13.62
CA THR A 788 11.56 -28.34 -12.48
C THR A 788 10.36 -28.80 -11.65
N GLY A 789 9.17 -28.30 -11.95
CA GLY A 789 7.94 -28.63 -11.23
C GLY A 789 7.34 -29.97 -11.63
N ASN A 790 6.17 -30.27 -11.06
CA ASN A 790 5.36 -31.43 -11.43
C ASN A 790 4.29 -31.01 -12.45
N PRO A 791 4.26 -31.57 -13.68
CA PRO A 791 3.32 -31.16 -14.70
C PRO A 791 1.89 -31.72 -14.48
N PHE A 792 1.70 -32.60 -13.51
CA PHE A 792 0.41 -33.23 -13.22
C PHE A 792 -0.35 -32.51 -12.09
N PRO A 793 -1.70 -32.44 -12.19
CA PRO A 793 -2.51 -31.81 -11.16
C PRO A 793 -2.39 -32.59 -9.84
N GLY A 794 -2.44 -31.87 -8.71
CA GLY A 794 -2.34 -32.42 -7.36
C GLY A 794 -3.69 -32.77 -6.73
N GLU A 795 -3.67 -32.85 -5.40
CA GLU A 795 -4.85 -33.07 -4.56
C GLU A 795 -4.99 -31.94 -3.55
N CYS A 796 -6.15 -31.28 -3.55
CA CYS A 796 -6.48 -30.22 -2.62
C CYS A 796 -6.61 -30.75 -1.18
N LEU A 797 -5.99 -30.08 -0.21
CA LEU A 797 -6.15 -30.39 1.20
C LEU A 797 -7.59 -30.09 1.66
N GLY A 798 -8.21 -31.05 2.36
CA GLY A 798 -9.54 -30.87 2.97
C GLY A 798 -10.75 -31.19 2.09
N VAL A 799 -10.57 -31.56 0.81
CA VAL A 799 -11.66 -32.01 -0.07
C VAL A 799 -11.71 -33.55 -0.07
N PRO A 800 -12.84 -34.20 0.28
CA PRO A 800 -12.98 -35.65 0.18
C PRO A 800 -12.82 -36.13 -1.26
N HIS A 801 -12.15 -37.27 -1.43
CA HIS A 801 -11.92 -37.89 -2.74
C HIS A 801 -13.21 -38.19 -3.52
N SER A 802 -12.98 -38.28 -4.84
CA SER A 802 -13.67 -39.03 -5.89
C SER A 802 -14.86 -38.36 -6.56
N LEU A 803 -14.59 -37.83 -7.76
CA LEU A 803 -15.51 -37.99 -8.89
C LEU A 803 -14.72 -38.45 -10.14
N PRO A 804 -15.32 -39.25 -11.03
CA PRO A 804 -14.62 -39.86 -12.16
C PRO A 804 -14.22 -38.82 -13.19
N VAL A 805 -13.08 -39.06 -13.83
CA VAL A 805 -12.58 -38.27 -14.96
C VAL A 805 -13.46 -38.54 -16.19
N ALA A 806 -14.19 -37.53 -16.65
CA ALA A 806 -14.80 -37.52 -17.98
C ALA A 806 -13.87 -36.72 -18.92
N HIS A 807 -13.16 -37.42 -19.81
CA HIS A 807 -12.38 -36.82 -20.88
C HIS A 807 -13.04 -37.13 -22.23
N SER A 808 -13.46 -36.08 -22.95
CA SER A 808 -13.51 -36.12 -24.42
C SER A 808 -13.41 -34.73 -25.06
N ASP A 809 -13.97 -33.67 -24.45
CA ASP A 809 -14.14 -32.40 -25.16
C ASP A 809 -13.02 -31.37 -24.91
N VAL A 810 -12.24 -31.53 -23.83
CA VAL A 810 -11.19 -30.58 -23.43
C VAL A 810 -9.92 -30.73 -24.30
N GLU A 811 -9.58 -31.95 -24.75
CA GLU A 811 -8.37 -32.19 -25.55
C GLU A 811 -8.43 -31.54 -26.95
N ASP A 812 -9.60 -31.55 -27.58
CA ASP A 812 -9.81 -30.93 -28.90
C ASP A 812 -9.71 -29.40 -28.82
N LEU A 813 -10.31 -28.79 -27.79
CA LEU A 813 -10.24 -27.35 -27.55
C LEU A 813 -8.81 -26.91 -27.21
N LEU A 814 -8.10 -27.67 -26.37
CA LEU A 814 -6.70 -27.41 -26.06
C LEU A 814 -5.80 -27.45 -27.30
N SER A 815 -6.04 -28.43 -28.17
CA SER A 815 -5.25 -28.58 -29.41
C SER A 815 -5.46 -27.40 -30.37
N ALA A 816 -6.70 -26.90 -30.47
CA ALA A 816 -7.03 -25.73 -31.26
C ALA A 816 -6.37 -24.46 -30.69
N GLU A 817 -6.47 -24.25 -29.38
CA GLU A 817 -5.89 -23.10 -28.69
C GLU A 817 -4.36 -23.07 -28.80
N MET A 818 -3.71 -24.22 -28.62
CA MET A 818 -2.26 -24.35 -28.83
C MET A 818 -1.87 -24.02 -30.27
N HIS A 819 -2.71 -24.32 -31.26
CA HIS A 819 -2.44 -23.95 -32.65
C HIS A 819 -2.48 -22.43 -32.83
N GLU A 820 -3.49 -21.74 -32.27
CA GLU A 820 -3.60 -20.28 -32.32
C GLU A 820 -2.40 -19.59 -31.65
N LEU A 821 -2.03 -20.01 -30.43
CA LEU A 821 -0.86 -19.46 -29.73
C LEU A 821 0.45 -19.62 -30.52
N ASN A 822 0.62 -20.77 -31.20
CA ASN A 822 1.77 -21.00 -32.06
C ASN A 822 1.74 -20.13 -33.33
N GLU A 823 0.57 -19.77 -33.84
CA GLU A 823 0.44 -18.83 -34.96
C GLU A 823 0.74 -17.39 -34.52
N GLU A 824 0.30 -16.97 -33.33
CA GLU A 824 0.64 -15.67 -32.75
C GLU A 824 2.15 -15.52 -32.54
N GLU A 825 2.80 -16.52 -31.94
CA GLU A 825 4.26 -16.54 -31.77
C GLU A 825 4.99 -16.49 -33.12
N ARG A 826 4.53 -17.24 -34.12
CA ARG A 826 5.09 -17.19 -35.49
C ARG A 826 4.87 -15.85 -36.17
N ALA A 827 3.80 -15.15 -35.84
CA ALA A 827 3.52 -13.81 -36.36
C ALA A 827 4.38 -12.74 -35.67
N GLY A 828 5.19 -13.11 -34.67
CA GLY A 828 5.93 -12.14 -33.85
C GLY A 828 5.00 -11.27 -33.02
N LEU A 829 3.76 -11.72 -32.80
CA LEU A 829 2.81 -11.14 -31.86
C LEU A 829 2.99 -11.84 -30.50
N GLU A 830 4.24 -12.04 -30.07
CA GLU A 830 4.45 -12.45 -28.68
C GLU A 830 3.67 -11.47 -27.81
N LEU A 831 2.89 -12.01 -26.85
CA LEU A 831 2.39 -11.24 -25.72
C LEU A 831 3.62 -10.87 -24.87
N ASP A 832 4.50 -10.06 -25.42
CA ASP A 832 5.12 -9.02 -24.63
C ASP A 832 3.90 -8.27 -24.10
N ASP A 833 3.54 -8.52 -22.85
CA ASP A 833 2.85 -7.49 -22.11
C ASP A 833 3.74 -6.27 -22.35
N ASP A 834 3.29 -5.31 -23.15
CA ASP A 834 3.91 -3.99 -23.38
C ASP A 834 4.12 -3.21 -22.04
N ASP A 835 3.94 -3.88 -20.90
CA ASP A 835 4.08 -3.47 -19.51
C ASP A 835 5.17 -4.25 -18.73
N GLU A 836 5.85 -5.25 -19.32
CA GLU A 836 7.25 -5.53 -18.93
C GLU A 836 8.08 -4.37 -19.50
N ALA A 837 7.91 -3.20 -18.87
CA ALA A 837 9.05 -2.31 -18.74
C ALA A 837 10.15 -3.18 -18.16
N GLU A 838 11.10 -3.58 -19.02
CA GLU A 838 12.46 -3.87 -18.61
C GLU A 838 12.74 -2.96 -17.42
N GLY A 839 13.20 -3.53 -16.31
CA GLY A 839 13.64 -2.81 -15.13
C GLY A 839 14.86 -1.95 -15.46
N ASP A 840 14.70 -1.05 -16.40
CA ASP A 840 15.61 -0.09 -16.94
C ASP A 840 15.11 1.24 -16.38
N ILE A 841 15.62 1.53 -15.19
CA ILE A 841 16.40 2.73 -14.85
C ILE A 841 16.09 4.00 -15.69
N SER A 842 16.00 3.91 -17.02
CA SER A 842 15.53 4.96 -17.92
C SER A 842 14.21 5.63 -17.51
N GLY A 843 13.17 4.87 -17.12
CA GLY A 843 11.89 5.47 -16.65
C GLY A 843 12.02 6.22 -15.32
N LEU A 844 12.96 5.77 -14.49
CA LEU A 844 13.31 6.34 -13.18
C LEU A 844 14.07 7.68 -13.36
N VAL A 845 14.92 7.78 -14.38
CA VAL A 845 15.59 9.04 -14.76
C VAL A 845 14.58 10.10 -15.18
N ASP A 846 13.58 9.76 -16.00
CA ASP A 846 12.58 10.72 -16.48
C ASP A 846 11.62 11.18 -15.39
N TYR A 847 11.18 10.30 -14.49
CA TYR A 847 10.31 10.68 -13.36
C TYR A 847 11.05 11.55 -12.32
N VAL A 848 12.28 11.20 -11.96
CA VAL A 848 13.10 11.97 -11.01
C VAL A 848 13.53 13.30 -11.61
N SER A 849 13.84 13.36 -12.91
CA SER A 849 14.16 14.63 -13.59
C SER A 849 12.97 15.61 -13.58
N ASN A 850 11.74 15.11 -13.54
CA ASN A 850 10.53 15.92 -13.46
C ASN A 850 10.15 16.34 -12.01
N LEU A 851 10.74 15.71 -10.98
CA LEU A 851 10.57 16.09 -9.57
C LEU A 851 11.58 17.16 -9.09
N VAL A 852 12.57 17.50 -9.91
CA VAL A 852 13.68 18.42 -9.57
C VAL A 852 13.41 19.87 -10.05
N VAL A 853 12.20 20.18 -10.53
CA VAL A 853 11.80 21.56 -10.92
C VAL A 853 10.92 22.21 -9.87
#